data_AF-A0A8J0R5V4-F1
#
_entry.id   AF-A0A8J0R5V4-F1
#
_cell.length_a   1.000
_cell.length_b   1.000
_cell.length_c   1.000
_cell.angle_alpha   90.00
_cell.angle_beta   90.00
_cell.angle_gamma   90.00
#
_symmetry.space_group_name_H-M   'P 1'
#
loop_
_entity.id
_entity.type
_entity.pdbx_description
1 polymer ?
#
loop_
_entity_poly.entity_id
_entity_poly.type
_entity_poly.pdbx_seq_one_letter_code
_entity_poly.pdbx_strand_id
1 'polypeptide(L)'
;MEFGCRYIYVNDKNINRDNEKIHTHLPSVEIHSNAHVSGPGSVPYDNFRPTEESQPNNQTTDVYYETPLDSEYPCALQSPSPELERSKTPPPVPERKKRTSLVPPTSMFNEPPNSVYVEVLPASASEMERSKSHSLFPPASPQLEENKVKEQLQANCNVLLLNLGKLVDISGTANSVKPTVCCRCSAALSKVNPGLENQTWCCAFCGCENTMPAGAHIENFTEDQICLSDPLPGRTPDDDSILIFCVDISGSMSVTSEIESEQNLNGNHALYITRMEALKAGLLQSLDYLYNQHPKKRVVLITFSDQVMIYGDGTSPPHILDDTELLDPDYLRSCGETQPMPHTLEETLTALKSRIGSLYEMGATALGPAALVSIAMAAQKPGSKVIICTDGRANTYLGNLDDIAEEHAYQSSRLFYSNLANLALQHSVVVSVLTIERTDCRLHELGQLADKTGGKVNIVHPLNLAQEFQSILEEEINATDVKVRVYLPSYMYFVFEGHSMPVLERAIGSTTPDTVLSLEFDIHSTLIQDALRHSQLPVQVQLTFCRQDGRRGHRILTQRRPVTNDCLAALEALNMSVLQIHSAQISAHLAMEGRVEEATKVALALKGLIAQIMKHEKYEASNDVYEEWENTMSPIYEDLQVYGNSIKRQREQGNTHVPAVKGFTDEMANMMFHLKQAKNKVMKKLKHQAQ
;
A
#
# COMPACT_ATOMS: atom_id res chain seq x y z
N MET A 1 18.56 7.25 -6.71
CA MET A 1 18.02 8.36 -5.90
C MET A 1 17.99 9.59 -6.77
N GLU A 2 16.81 10.18 -6.95
CA GLU A 2 16.55 11.31 -7.85
C GLU A 2 15.84 12.42 -7.07
N PHE A 3 15.97 13.67 -7.52
CA PHE A 3 15.40 14.85 -6.86
C PHE A 3 14.54 15.64 -7.84
N GLY A 4 13.48 16.27 -7.34
CA GLY A 4 12.56 17.13 -8.10
C GLY A 4 13.20 18.43 -8.59
N CYS A 5 14.31 18.83 -7.98
CA CYS A 5 15.18 19.92 -8.45
C CYS A 5 16.65 19.54 -8.21
N ARG A 6 17.56 20.09 -9.02
CA ARG A 6 19.01 19.97 -8.76
C ARG A 6 19.39 20.59 -7.42
N TYR A 7 18.73 21.68 -7.05
CA TYR A 7 18.93 22.43 -5.82
C TYR A 7 17.90 22.03 -4.76
N ILE A 8 18.26 22.18 -3.49
CA ILE A 8 17.28 22.34 -2.42
C ILE A 8 16.90 23.81 -2.41
N TYR A 9 15.65 24.09 -2.76
CA TYR A 9 15.10 25.43 -2.84
C TYR A 9 14.66 25.90 -1.46
N VAL A 10 15.05 27.11 -1.08
CA VAL A 10 14.67 27.73 0.19
C VAL A 10 13.79 28.93 -0.11
N ASN A 11 12.54 28.87 0.35
CA ASN A 11 11.60 29.96 0.18
C ASN A 11 11.73 30.97 1.33
N ASP A 12 12.55 32.00 1.12
CA ASP A 12 12.88 33.03 2.10
C ASP A 12 11.74 34.02 2.43
N LYS A 13 10.58 33.90 1.75
CA LYS A 13 9.40 34.76 1.98
C LYS A 13 8.33 34.14 2.91
N ASN A 14 8.49 32.88 3.31
CA ASN A 14 7.50 32.14 4.12
C ASN A 14 7.69 32.27 5.65
N ILE A 15 8.34 33.33 6.13
CA ILE A 15 8.63 33.59 7.55
C ILE A 15 7.37 33.58 8.47
N ASN A 16 6.14 33.55 7.92
CA ASN A 16 4.87 33.60 8.68
C ASN A 16 3.90 32.41 8.48
N ARG A 17 4.27 31.31 7.80
CA ARG A 17 3.31 30.21 7.53
C ARG A 17 3.02 29.27 8.71
N ASP A 18 3.89 29.22 9.72
CA ASP A 18 3.72 28.34 10.90
C ASP A 18 2.60 28.77 11.88
N ASN A 19 1.88 29.86 11.57
CA ASN A 19 0.73 30.31 12.36
C ASN A 19 -0.63 29.76 11.91
N GLU A 20 -0.71 29.02 10.80
CA GLU A 20 -1.91 28.23 10.48
C GLU A 20 -1.87 26.92 11.26
N LYS A 21 -2.46 26.96 12.46
CA LYS A 21 -2.68 25.79 13.32
C LYS A 21 -3.26 24.64 12.49
N ILE A 22 -2.50 23.55 12.39
CA ILE A 22 -3.03 22.22 12.09
C ILE A 22 -4.04 21.91 13.20
N HIS A 23 -5.33 21.99 12.90
CA HIS A 23 -6.37 21.48 13.79
C HIS A 23 -6.28 19.96 13.80
N THR A 24 -5.49 19.42 14.73
CA THR A 24 -5.49 18.00 15.07
C THR A 24 -6.81 17.67 15.77
N HIS A 25 -7.82 17.27 15.02
CA HIS A 25 -8.95 16.52 15.57
C HIS A 25 -8.62 15.02 15.52
N LEU A 26 -7.99 14.53 16.57
CA LEU A 26 -8.01 13.11 16.95
C LEU A 26 -8.21 13.03 18.47
N PRO A 27 -9.08 12.13 18.96
CA PRO A 27 -9.40 12.01 20.37
C PRO A 27 -8.18 11.48 21.15
N SER A 28 -7.90 12.15 22.26
CA SER A 28 -6.88 11.79 23.24
C SER A 28 -7.13 10.39 23.79
N VAL A 29 -6.22 9.45 23.52
CA VAL A 29 -6.09 8.20 24.29
C VAL A 29 -5.01 8.46 25.34
N GLU A 30 -5.41 8.68 26.57
CA GLU A 30 -4.50 8.75 27.72
C GLU A 30 -3.90 7.36 27.98
N ILE A 31 -2.61 7.21 27.71
CA ILE A 31 -1.83 6.04 28.12
C ILE A 31 -1.19 6.38 29.47
N HIS A 32 -1.72 5.82 30.56
CA HIS A 32 -1.08 5.87 31.87
C HIS A 32 0.24 5.09 31.84
N SER A 33 1.35 5.82 31.97
CA SER A 33 2.69 5.29 32.18
C SER A 33 2.97 5.12 33.66
N ASN A 34 3.13 3.88 34.13
CA ASN A 34 3.79 3.57 35.39
C ASN A 34 4.46 2.20 35.30
N ALA A 35 5.76 2.19 34.99
CA ALA A 35 6.62 1.04 35.24
C ALA A 35 8.02 1.53 35.61
N HIS A 36 8.30 1.49 36.92
CA HIS A 36 9.61 1.72 37.50
C HIS A 36 10.56 0.56 37.14
N VAL A 37 11.78 0.93 36.75
CA VAL A 37 12.92 0.05 36.50
C VAL A 37 13.58 -0.34 37.83
N SER A 38 13.86 -1.62 38.03
CA SER A 38 14.92 -2.10 38.93
C SER A 38 15.55 -3.37 38.38
N GLY A 39 16.89 -3.35 38.28
CA GLY A 39 17.75 -4.34 37.64
C GLY A 39 18.00 -5.64 38.42
N PRO A 40 18.92 -6.49 37.94
CA PRO A 40 18.87 -7.94 38.10
C PRO A 40 19.65 -8.47 39.32
N GLY A 41 19.13 -9.54 39.92
CA GLY A 41 19.77 -10.32 40.97
C GLY A 41 19.72 -11.82 40.66
N SER A 42 20.86 -12.46 40.79
CA SER A 42 21.22 -13.82 40.38
C SER A 42 20.85 -14.93 41.38
N VAL A 43 20.99 -16.17 40.89
CA VAL A 43 21.22 -17.50 41.54
C VAL A 43 20.01 -18.36 42.00
N PRO A 44 20.13 -19.71 42.02
CA PRO A 44 19.27 -20.65 41.26
C PRO A 44 18.60 -21.71 42.16
N TYR A 45 17.67 -22.52 41.65
CA TYR A 45 17.43 -23.85 42.24
C TYR A 45 16.89 -24.86 41.21
N ASP A 46 17.48 -26.04 41.33
CA ASP A 46 17.36 -27.27 40.56
C ASP A 46 16.12 -28.11 40.93
N ASN A 47 15.87 -29.09 40.06
CA ASN A 47 15.16 -30.37 40.26
C ASN A 47 13.63 -30.37 40.24
N PHE A 48 13.06 -30.93 39.16
CA PHE A 48 12.22 -32.12 39.26
C PHE A 48 12.26 -32.90 37.92
N ARG A 49 12.71 -34.16 37.99
CA ARG A 49 12.69 -35.14 36.90
C ARG A 49 11.32 -35.83 36.80
N PRO A 50 10.91 -36.26 35.59
CA PRO A 50 9.68 -37.03 35.35
C PRO A 50 9.89 -38.52 35.65
N THR A 51 8.80 -39.25 35.93
CA THR A 51 8.80 -40.71 36.06
C THR A 51 7.94 -41.34 34.97
N GLU A 52 8.46 -42.43 34.40
CA GLU A 52 7.99 -43.18 33.25
C GLU A 52 6.78 -44.09 33.53
N GLU A 53 6.03 -44.33 32.43
CA GLU A 53 5.40 -45.57 31.95
C GLU A 53 4.68 -46.57 32.89
N SER A 54 3.42 -46.84 32.53
CA SER A 54 2.90 -48.22 32.44
C SER A 54 1.64 -48.30 31.56
N GLN A 55 1.72 -48.99 30.42
CA GLN A 55 0.59 -49.61 29.70
C GLN A 55 0.33 -51.03 30.28
N PRO A 56 -0.61 -51.84 29.74
CA PRO A 56 -2.05 -51.62 29.56
C PRO A 56 -2.86 -52.75 30.27
N ASN A 57 -4.18 -52.62 30.38
CA ASN A 57 -5.01 -53.81 30.62
C ASN A 57 -6.34 -53.74 29.85
N ASN A 58 -6.56 -54.79 29.07
CA ASN A 58 -7.77 -55.12 28.34
C ASN A 58 -8.98 -55.22 29.29
N GLN A 59 -10.13 -54.70 28.86
CA GLN A 59 -11.37 -55.46 28.97
C GLN A 59 -12.45 -54.98 28.00
N THR A 60 -12.98 -55.99 27.33
CA THR A 60 -13.97 -56.08 26.28
C THR A 60 -15.38 -55.70 26.76
N THR A 61 -16.16 -55.03 25.90
CA THR A 61 -17.61 -55.30 25.78
C THR A 61 -18.11 -54.79 24.42
N ASP A 62 -18.53 -55.76 23.62
CA ASP A 62 -19.19 -55.63 22.32
C ASP A 62 -20.63 -55.08 22.45
N VAL A 63 -21.05 -54.23 21.52
CA VAL A 63 -22.44 -54.19 21.03
C VAL A 63 -22.44 -53.91 19.53
N TYR A 64 -22.92 -54.90 18.77
CA TYR A 64 -23.16 -54.91 17.33
C TYR A 64 -24.41 -54.09 16.95
N TYR A 65 -24.39 -53.44 15.78
CA TYR A 65 -25.56 -53.37 14.90
C TYR A 65 -25.13 -53.49 13.43
N GLU A 66 -25.85 -54.35 12.72
CA GLU A 66 -25.58 -54.92 11.41
C GLU A 66 -25.94 -54.00 10.24
N THR A 67 -25.14 -54.09 9.18
CA THR A 67 -25.41 -53.59 7.83
C THR A 67 -25.90 -54.76 6.96
N PRO A 68 -26.93 -54.60 6.11
CA PRO A 68 -27.23 -55.57 5.06
C PRO A 68 -26.57 -55.19 3.74
N LEU A 69 -25.98 -56.20 3.09
CA LEU A 69 -25.44 -56.22 1.73
C LEU A 69 -26.45 -56.89 0.76
N ASP A 70 -26.24 -56.59 -0.52
CA ASP A 70 -26.57 -57.35 -1.73
C ASP A 70 -27.88 -57.10 -2.51
N SER A 71 -27.68 -56.64 -3.75
CA SER A 71 -28.45 -57.06 -4.93
C SER A 71 -27.65 -56.68 -6.21
N GLU A 72 -27.13 -57.69 -6.89
CA GLU A 72 -26.33 -57.62 -8.11
C GLU A 72 -27.14 -57.83 -9.44
N TYR A 73 -26.67 -57.14 -10.51
CA TYR A 73 -26.74 -57.40 -11.98
C TYR A 73 -28.03 -57.18 -12.81
N PRO A 74 -27.97 -57.00 -14.17
CA PRO A 74 -26.83 -56.70 -15.10
C PRO A 74 -27.09 -55.60 -16.18
N CYS A 75 -26.04 -55.34 -16.97
CA CYS A 75 -25.79 -54.40 -18.08
C CYS A 75 -26.68 -54.51 -19.35
N ALA A 76 -26.98 -53.38 -20.04
CA ALA A 76 -27.11 -53.31 -21.51
C ALA A 76 -27.07 -51.86 -22.07
N LEU A 77 -26.36 -51.71 -23.19
CA LEU A 77 -26.23 -50.53 -24.07
C LEU A 77 -27.58 -49.99 -24.58
N GLN A 78 -27.72 -48.66 -24.69
CA GLN A 78 -28.24 -47.93 -25.87
C GLN A 78 -28.38 -46.41 -25.62
N SER A 79 -27.93 -45.61 -26.57
CA SER A 79 -28.36 -44.23 -26.87
C SER A 79 -29.07 -44.24 -28.25
N PRO A 80 -29.74 -43.17 -28.75
CA PRO A 80 -29.92 -41.81 -28.21
C PRO A 80 -31.36 -41.21 -28.28
N SER A 81 -31.55 -40.11 -27.53
CA SER A 81 -32.47 -38.94 -27.68
C SER A 81 -34.01 -39.13 -27.78
N PRO A 82 -34.82 -38.19 -27.24
CA PRO A 82 -35.15 -36.96 -28.00
C PRO A 82 -35.10 -35.65 -27.19
N GLU A 83 -34.98 -34.57 -27.95
CA GLU A 83 -34.96 -33.15 -27.58
C GLU A 83 -36.12 -32.74 -26.67
N LEU A 84 -35.81 -32.01 -25.58
CA LEU A 84 -36.79 -31.22 -24.84
C LEU A 84 -36.50 -29.72 -25.05
N GLU A 85 -37.50 -29.02 -25.58
CA GLU A 85 -37.52 -27.57 -25.79
C GLU A 85 -37.22 -26.80 -24.49
N ARG A 86 -36.23 -25.91 -24.55
CA ARG A 86 -35.88 -24.99 -23.47
C ARG A 86 -36.83 -23.78 -23.53
N SER A 87 -37.58 -23.54 -22.45
CA SER A 87 -38.46 -22.37 -22.34
C SER A 87 -37.65 -21.07 -22.36
N LYS A 88 -38.19 -20.04 -23.03
CA LYS A 88 -37.53 -18.77 -23.36
C LYS A 88 -37.99 -17.61 -22.46
N THR A 89 -37.88 -17.73 -21.15
CA THR A 89 -38.01 -16.59 -20.22
C THR A 89 -37.41 -16.91 -18.86
N PRO A 90 -36.62 -16.00 -18.24
CA PRO A 90 -36.13 -16.20 -16.88
C PRO A 90 -37.28 -16.06 -15.86
N PRO A 91 -37.32 -16.90 -14.81
CA PRO A 91 -38.30 -16.74 -13.73
C PRO A 91 -37.96 -15.51 -12.87
N PRO A 92 -38.95 -14.85 -12.26
CA PRO A 92 -38.71 -13.71 -11.38
C PRO A 92 -38.03 -14.14 -10.08
N VAL A 93 -37.12 -13.30 -9.59
CA VAL A 93 -36.37 -13.45 -8.33
C VAL A 93 -37.36 -13.44 -7.14
N PRO A 94 -37.30 -14.41 -6.20
CA PRO A 94 -38.15 -14.40 -5.02
C PRO A 94 -37.69 -13.37 -3.98
N GLU A 95 -38.64 -12.67 -3.35
CA GLU A 95 -38.39 -11.71 -2.26
C GLU A 95 -37.82 -12.39 -1.01
N ARG A 96 -36.73 -11.81 -0.47
CA ARG A 96 -36.03 -12.31 0.72
C ARG A 96 -36.77 -11.90 2.00
N LYS A 97 -37.21 -12.89 2.79
CA LYS A 97 -37.79 -12.67 4.12
C LYS A 97 -36.74 -12.15 5.10
N LYS A 98 -36.96 -10.96 5.68
CA LYS A 98 -36.18 -10.44 6.81
C LYS A 98 -36.34 -11.36 8.02
N ARG A 99 -35.22 -11.84 8.56
CA ARG A 99 -35.18 -12.60 9.82
C ARG A 99 -34.87 -11.63 10.96
N THR A 100 -35.68 -11.70 12.01
CA THR A 100 -35.68 -10.80 13.16
C THR A 100 -34.41 -10.96 13.99
N SER A 101 -33.71 -9.85 14.24
CA SER A 101 -32.52 -9.79 15.10
C SER A 101 -32.90 -9.95 16.58
N LEU A 102 -32.20 -10.84 17.28
CA LEU A 102 -32.26 -10.99 18.73
C LEU A 102 -31.17 -10.09 19.34
N VAL A 103 -31.61 -9.14 20.16
CA VAL A 103 -30.79 -8.16 20.88
C VAL A 103 -30.12 -8.82 22.11
N PRO A 104 -28.82 -8.57 22.40
CA PRO A 104 -28.25 -8.77 23.73
C PRO A 104 -28.29 -7.48 24.57
N PRO A 105 -28.32 -7.58 25.91
CA PRO A 105 -28.74 -6.51 26.81
C PRO A 105 -27.66 -5.47 27.11
N THR A 106 -28.10 -4.23 27.26
CA THR A 106 -27.34 -3.06 27.72
C THR A 106 -27.22 -3.04 29.25
N SER A 107 -26.03 -2.76 29.80
CA SER A 107 -25.89 -2.20 31.15
C SER A 107 -24.72 -1.22 31.19
N MET A 108 -25.03 0.08 31.31
CA MET A 108 -24.78 0.92 32.49
C MET A 108 -23.33 1.38 32.66
N PHE A 109 -23.03 2.65 32.36
CA PHE A 109 -22.21 3.50 33.23
C PHE A 109 -22.57 4.99 33.03
N ASN A 110 -22.71 5.68 34.16
CA ASN A 110 -23.24 7.02 34.35
C ASN A 110 -22.23 8.12 33.99
N GLU A 111 -22.72 9.23 33.42
CA GLU A 111 -22.08 10.54 33.43
C GLU A 111 -22.09 11.20 34.84
N PRO A 112 -21.17 12.14 35.08
CA PRO A 112 -21.51 13.36 35.82
C PRO A 112 -21.03 14.66 35.12
N PRO A 113 -21.47 15.85 35.59
CA PRO A 113 -21.80 16.99 34.73
C PRO A 113 -20.83 18.18 34.78
N ASN A 114 -20.96 19.05 33.76
CA ASN A 114 -20.79 20.51 33.67
C ASN A 114 -19.86 21.24 34.65
N SER A 115 -18.95 22.05 34.10
CA SER A 115 -18.61 23.36 34.68
C SER A 115 -18.36 24.42 33.61
N VAL A 116 -19.04 25.54 33.82
CA VAL A 116 -19.01 26.84 33.14
C VAL A 116 -17.70 27.61 33.46
N TYR A 117 -17.35 28.59 32.61
CA TYR A 117 -16.82 29.96 32.89
C TYR A 117 -15.88 30.41 31.74
N VAL A 118 -16.34 31.28 30.83
CA VAL A 118 -16.36 32.77 30.82
C VAL A 118 -15.02 33.42 30.45
N GLU A 119 -15.10 34.16 29.34
CA GLU A 119 -14.19 35.18 28.80
C GLU A 119 -13.65 36.19 29.82
N VAL A 120 -12.37 36.55 29.67
CA VAL A 120 -11.84 37.85 30.11
C VAL A 120 -10.82 38.36 29.08
N LEU A 121 -11.20 39.39 28.32
CA LEU A 121 -10.26 40.35 27.71
C LEU A 121 -9.74 41.31 28.80
N PRO A 122 -8.56 41.90 28.58
CA PRO A 122 -8.56 43.36 28.56
C PRO A 122 -7.76 43.98 27.40
N ALA A 123 -8.28 45.11 26.96
CA ALA A 123 -7.64 46.11 26.12
C ALA A 123 -6.58 46.91 26.90
N SER A 124 -5.60 47.50 26.20
CA SER A 124 -5.48 48.96 26.04
C SER A 124 -4.12 49.36 25.47
N ALA A 125 -4.17 50.44 24.69
CA ALA A 125 -3.10 51.07 23.94
C ALA A 125 -2.18 51.93 24.81
N SER A 126 -0.99 52.22 24.27
CA SER A 126 -0.31 53.50 24.52
C SER A 126 0.73 53.78 23.43
N GLU A 127 0.51 54.88 22.73
CA GLU A 127 1.43 55.58 21.83
C GLU A 127 2.63 56.16 22.60
N MET A 128 3.80 56.24 21.95
CA MET A 128 4.73 57.35 22.21
C MET A 128 5.61 57.66 21.00
N GLU A 129 5.70 58.96 20.73
CA GLU A 129 6.29 59.60 19.56
C GLU A 129 7.84 59.72 19.57
N ARG A 130 8.42 59.63 18.35
CA ARG A 130 9.35 60.58 17.70
C ARG A 130 10.76 60.83 18.27
N SER A 131 11.75 60.57 17.40
CA SER A 131 12.88 61.51 17.17
C SER A 131 13.57 61.25 15.82
N LYS A 132 13.68 62.30 15.00
CA LYS A 132 14.37 62.39 13.71
C LYS A 132 15.82 62.83 13.91
N SER A 133 16.75 62.29 13.12
CA SER A 133 18.04 62.94 12.83
C SER A 133 18.36 62.80 11.33
N HIS A 134 18.63 63.94 10.70
CA HIS A 134 18.95 64.13 9.27
C HIS A 134 20.41 63.86 8.93
N SER A 135 20.68 63.75 7.61
CA SER A 135 21.94 63.93 6.85
C SER A 135 22.59 62.62 6.36
N LEU A 136 22.99 62.39 5.09
CA LEU A 136 23.08 63.15 3.83
C LEU A 136 23.09 62.13 2.64
N PHE A 137 22.51 62.49 1.49
CA PHE A 137 22.52 61.70 0.24
C PHE A 137 23.76 61.96 -0.62
N PRO A 138 24.24 60.97 -1.40
CA PRO A 138 24.84 61.14 -2.74
C PRO A 138 23.82 60.79 -3.86
N PRO A 139 24.08 61.20 -5.11
CA PRO A 139 23.05 61.45 -6.12
C PRO A 139 22.52 60.21 -6.84
N ALA A 140 21.29 60.37 -7.32
CA ALA A 140 20.48 59.40 -8.05
C ALA A 140 21.15 58.87 -9.33
N SER A 141 21.06 57.55 -9.50
CA SER A 141 21.14 56.87 -10.81
C SER A 141 19.70 56.58 -11.29
N PRO A 142 19.43 56.58 -12.60
CA PRO A 142 18.07 56.61 -13.14
C PRO A 142 17.25 55.41 -12.67
N GLN A 143 16.06 55.72 -12.14
CA GLN A 143 15.03 54.74 -11.80
C GLN A 143 14.57 54.05 -13.09
N LEU A 144 15.13 52.87 -13.36
CA LEU A 144 14.33 51.80 -13.93
C LEU A 144 13.39 51.36 -12.83
N GLU A 145 12.09 51.56 -13.02
CA GLU A 145 11.06 50.92 -12.21
C GLU A 145 11.24 49.40 -12.33
N GLU A 146 12.05 48.81 -11.45
CA GLU A 146 12.01 47.38 -11.19
C GLU A 146 10.70 47.09 -10.47
N ASN A 147 9.61 46.99 -11.23
CA ASN A 147 8.50 46.13 -10.88
C ASN A 147 8.96 44.66 -10.99
N LYS A 148 10.00 44.28 -10.23
CA LYS A 148 10.33 42.87 -9.99
C LYS A 148 9.31 42.36 -8.98
N VAL A 149 8.14 41.95 -9.48
CA VAL A 149 7.43 40.84 -8.86
C VAL A 149 8.43 39.68 -8.92
N LYS A 150 9.25 39.51 -7.88
CA LYS A 150 10.15 38.37 -7.74
C LYS A 150 9.26 37.14 -7.62
N GLU A 151 8.98 36.51 -8.75
CA GLU A 151 8.10 35.36 -8.88
C GLU A 151 8.57 34.24 -7.95
N GLN A 152 7.64 33.66 -7.20
CA GLN A 152 7.86 32.51 -6.35
C GLN A 152 7.47 31.24 -7.11
N LEU A 153 8.08 30.10 -6.78
CA LEU A 153 7.61 28.81 -7.28
C LEU A 153 6.17 28.56 -6.82
N GLN A 154 5.31 28.17 -7.75
CA GLN A 154 3.90 27.84 -7.45
C GLN A 154 3.73 26.50 -6.73
N ALA A 155 4.74 25.61 -6.79
CA ALA A 155 4.76 24.34 -6.07
C ALA A 155 6.12 24.10 -5.40
N ASN A 156 6.12 23.28 -4.35
CA ASN A 156 7.35 22.81 -3.73
C ASN A 156 8.08 21.85 -4.70
N CYS A 157 9.37 22.09 -4.91
CA CYS A 157 10.23 21.26 -5.76
C CYS A 157 11.22 20.39 -4.98
N ASN A 158 11.23 20.51 -3.64
CA ASN A 158 12.04 19.72 -2.72
C ASN A 158 11.45 18.32 -2.54
N VAL A 159 11.51 17.55 -3.62
CA VAL A 159 10.98 16.19 -3.71
C VAL A 159 12.14 15.21 -3.89
N LEU A 160 12.09 14.10 -3.16
CA LEU A 160 13.00 12.97 -3.24
C LEU A 160 12.27 11.77 -3.85
N LEU A 161 12.78 11.21 -4.95
CA LEU A 161 12.28 9.97 -5.54
C LEU A 161 13.30 8.84 -5.38
N LEU A 162 12.87 7.76 -4.75
CA LEU A 162 13.65 6.55 -4.51
C LEU A 162 13.10 5.43 -5.38
N ASN A 163 13.90 4.94 -6.32
CA ASN A 163 13.59 3.69 -7.02
C ASN A 163 14.08 2.51 -6.17
N LEU A 164 13.23 2.06 -5.25
CA LEU A 164 13.55 1.01 -4.29
C LEU A 164 13.91 -0.30 -4.99
N GLY A 165 13.21 -0.65 -6.07
CA GLY A 165 13.47 -1.83 -6.88
C GLY A 165 14.91 -1.90 -7.41
N LYS A 166 15.43 -0.79 -7.92
CA LYS A 166 16.83 -0.69 -8.37
C LYS A 166 17.83 -0.57 -7.21
N LEU A 167 17.41 -0.02 -6.08
CA LEU A 167 18.30 0.17 -4.94
C LEU A 167 18.57 -1.14 -4.17
N VAL A 168 17.64 -2.10 -4.22
CA VAL A 168 17.85 -3.44 -3.64
C VAL A 168 18.70 -4.35 -4.53
N ASP A 169 18.91 -3.98 -5.79
CA ASP A 169 19.87 -4.66 -6.68
C ASP A 169 21.31 -4.25 -6.31
N ILE A 170 22.09 -5.23 -5.83
CA ILE A 170 23.49 -5.08 -5.37
C ILE A 170 24.43 -5.86 -6.29
N SER A 171 24.19 -5.84 -7.59
CA SER A 171 25.14 -6.38 -8.56
C SER A 171 26.42 -5.51 -8.62
N GLY A 172 27.40 -5.75 -7.73
CA GLY A 172 28.80 -5.40 -8.01
C GLY A 172 29.67 -4.68 -6.97
N THR A 173 29.27 -4.46 -5.72
CA THR A 173 30.20 -3.88 -4.70
C THR A 173 29.62 -4.03 -3.28
N ALA A 174 29.78 -5.21 -2.68
CA ALA A 174 29.39 -5.41 -1.29
C ALA A 174 30.64 -5.45 -0.40
N ASN A 175 30.66 -4.60 0.62
CA ASN A 175 31.66 -4.66 1.68
C ASN A 175 31.04 -5.37 2.88
N SER A 176 31.72 -6.34 3.48
CA SER A 176 31.21 -7.10 4.64
C SER A 176 31.19 -6.27 5.95
N VAL A 177 31.66 -5.02 5.92
CA VAL A 177 31.84 -4.22 7.12
C VAL A 177 30.51 -3.58 7.55
N LYS A 178 30.11 -3.82 8.81
CA LYS A 178 28.95 -3.18 9.44
C LYS A 178 29.14 -1.65 9.44
N PRO A 179 28.11 -0.86 9.05
CA PRO A 179 28.25 0.59 9.00
C PRO A 179 28.46 1.18 10.40
N THR A 180 29.27 2.22 10.45
CA THR A 180 29.39 3.07 11.65
C THR A 180 28.24 4.06 11.65
N VAL A 181 27.48 4.11 12.74
CA VAL A 181 26.27 4.94 12.86
C VAL A 181 26.35 5.87 14.05
N CYS A 182 25.64 6.99 13.97
CA CYS A 182 25.53 7.96 15.05
C CYS A 182 24.78 7.36 16.24
N CYS A 183 25.29 7.56 17.45
CA CYS A 183 24.68 7.03 18.69
C CYS A 183 23.32 7.65 19.03
N ARG A 184 23.03 8.85 18.51
CA ARG A 184 21.76 9.56 18.77
C ARG A 184 20.70 9.25 17.73
N CYS A 185 20.99 9.53 16.45
CA CYS A 185 19.98 9.44 15.39
C CYS A 185 20.12 8.21 14.50
N SER A 186 21.16 7.38 14.66
CA SER A 186 21.44 6.23 13.78
C SER A 186 21.76 6.55 12.31
N ALA A 187 21.92 7.82 11.95
CA ALA A 187 22.49 8.19 10.65
C ALA A 187 23.92 7.65 10.52
N ALA A 188 24.24 7.06 9.38
CA ALA A 188 25.52 6.45 9.10
C ALA A 188 26.60 7.50 8.81
N LEU A 189 27.82 7.19 9.24
CA LEU A 189 29.02 7.94 8.92
C LEU A 189 29.30 7.85 7.40
N SER A 190 29.52 8.99 6.77
CA SER A 190 30.02 9.10 5.40
C SER A 190 30.92 10.33 5.24
N LYS A 191 31.43 10.56 4.02
CA LYS A 191 32.28 11.72 3.69
C LYS A 191 31.63 13.08 3.93
N VAL A 192 30.31 13.13 4.12
CA VAL A 192 29.61 14.40 4.40
C VAL A 192 29.83 14.88 5.84
N ASN A 193 30.29 13.98 6.72
CA ASN A 193 30.51 14.29 8.12
C ASN A 193 31.84 15.02 8.32
N PRO A 194 31.85 16.16 9.02
CA PRO A 194 33.10 16.80 9.39
C PRO A 194 33.88 15.92 10.38
N GLY A 195 35.14 15.63 10.05
CA GLY A 195 36.09 14.99 10.96
C GLY A 195 36.67 16.00 11.94
N LEU A 196 36.81 15.58 13.19
CA LEU A 196 37.47 16.35 14.24
C LEU A 196 38.86 15.76 14.53
N GLU A 197 39.79 16.61 14.96
CA GLU A 197 41.20 16.25 15.23
C GLU A 197 41.36 15.14 16.30
N ASN A 198 40.33 14.89 17.11
CA ASN A 198 40.37 14.00 18.28
C ASN A 198 39.82 12.58 18.03
N GLN A 199 39.92 12.03 16.81
CA GLN A 199 39.29 10.75 16.45
C GLN A 199 37.77 10.72 16.73
N THR A 200 37.11 11.87 16.57
CA THR A 200 35.66 12.00 16.67
C THR A 200 35.10 12.54 15.36
N TRP A 201 33.80 12.35 15.13
CA TRP A 201 33.08 12.90 14.00
C TRP A 201 31.75 13.48 14.45
N CYS A 202 31.35 14.59 13.83
CA CYS A 202 30.06 15.20 14.11
C CYS A 202 29.02 14.72 13.08
N CYS A 203 27.86 14.30 13.56
CA CYS A 203 26.77 13.85 12.71
C CYS A 203 26.19 15.04 11.92
N ALA A 204 26.23 14.99 10.60
CA ALA A 204 25.73 16.06 9.72
C ALA A 204 24.20 16.23 9.76
N PHE A 205 23.47 15.32 10.42
CA PHE A 205 22.01 15.34 10.50
C PHE A 205 21.51 15.88 11.85
N CYS A 206 22.07 15.40 12.97
CA CYS A 206 21.63 15.78 14.31
C CYS A 206 22.67 16.58 15.13
N GLY A 207 23.87 16.81 14.60
CA GLY A 207 24.95 17.53 15.28
C GLY A 207 25.60 16.80 16.45
N CYS A 208 25.24 15.54 16.73
CA CYS A 208 25.85 14.77 17.81
C CYS A 208 27.30 14.40 17.48
N GLU A 209 28.20 14.58 18.44
CA GLU A 209 29.56 14.07 18.37
C GLU A 209 29.59 12.56 18.63
N ASN A 210 30.41 11.84 17.88
CA ASN A 210 30.56 10.39 17.94
C ASN A 210 32.05 10.02 17.87
N THR A 211 32.41 8.86 18.41
CA THR A 211 33.78 8.34 18.33
C THR A 211 34.02 7.64 16.99
N MET A 212 35.18 7.86 16.38
CA MET A 212 35.61 7.13 15.18
C MET A 212 36.01 5.69 15.55
N PRO A 213 35.72 4.70 14.69
CA PRO A 213 36.26 3.36 14.87
C PRO A 213 37.79 3.38 14.86
N ALA A 214 38.41 2.52 15.68
CA ALA A 214 39.87 2.44 15.78
C ALA A 214 40.50 2.14 14.39
N GLY A 215 41.46 2.97 13.98
CA GLY A 215 42.15 2.82 12.69
C GLY A 215 41.35 3.22 11.45
N ALA A 216 40.12 3.73 11.61
CA ALA A 216 39.31 4.22 10.50
C ALA A 216 39.52 5.73 10.27
N HIS A 217 39.64 6.12 9.00
CA HIS A 217 39.70 7.51 8.56
C HIS A 217 38.44 7.83 7.74
N ILE A 218 37.90 9.05 7.87
CA ILE A 218 36.66 9.46 7.18
C ILE A 218 36.79 9.35 5.65
N GLU A 219 38.00 9.56 5.11
CA GLU A 219 38.30 9.45 3.69
C GLU A 219 38.05 8.04 3.11
N ASN A 220 38.08 7.01 3.96
CA ASN A 220 37.86 5.61 3.57
C ASN A 220 36.37 5.26 3.41
N PHE A 221 35.45 6.11 3.87
CA PHE A 221 34.01 5.86 3.73
C PHE A 221 33.50 6.34 2.38
N THR A 222 32.51 5.64 1.83
CA THR A 222 31.86 5.99 0.57
C THR A 222 30.47 6.58 0.81
N GLU A 223 29.97 7.30 -0.19
CA GLU A 223 28.60 7.81 -0.21
C GLU A 223 27.55 6.72 -0.50
N ASP A 224 27.96 5.62 -1.15
CA ASP A 224 27.18 4.39 -1.32
C ASP A 224 27.90 3.26 -0.58
N GLN A 225 27.31 2.79 0.51
CA GLN A 225 27.84 1.69 1.33
C GLN A 225 26.85 0.54 1.31
N ILE A 226 27.33 -0.66 1.04
CA ILE A 226 26.46 -1.84 0.99
C ILE A 226 27.06 -2.96 1.82
N CYS A 227 26.28 -3.40 2.80
CA CYS A 227 26.56 -4.54 3.66
C CYS A 227 25.59 -5.69 3.32
N LEU A 228 26.14 -6.88 3.09
CA LEU A 228 25.38 -8.10 2.88
C LEU A 228 25.71 -9.08 4.02
N SER A 229 24.69 -9.69 4.59
CA SER A 229 24.89 -10.83 5.48
C SER A 229 25.34 -12.06 4.69
N ASP A 230 25.92 -13.02 5.40
CA ASP A 230 26.12 -14.36 4.87
C ASP A 230 24.77 -15.01 4.50
N PRO A 231 24.76 -15.96 3.54
CA PRO A 231 23.56 -16.72 3.20
C PRO A 231 23.09 -17.56 4.39
N LEU A 232 21.77 -17.61 4.62
CA LEU A 232 21.19 -18.52 5.60
C LEU A 232 21.34 -19.98 5.09
N PRO A 233 21.83 -20.92 5.92
CA PRO A 233 21.99 -22.32 5.50
C PRO A 233 20.61 -22.94 5.18
N GLY A 234 20.52 -23.62 4.03
CA GLY A 234 19.31 -24.33 3.60
C GLY A 234 18.33 -23.53 2.72
N ARG A 235 18.57 -22.25 2.43
CA ARG A 235 17.82 -21.52 1.40
C ARG A 235 18.49 -21.70 0.04
N THR A 236 17.81 -22.40 -0.87
CA THR A 236 18.16 -22.43 -2.29
C THR A 236 17.72 -21.15 -2.98
N PRO A 237 18.39 -20.73 -4.07
CA PRO A 237 17.95 -19.57 -4.87
C PRO A 237 16.69 -19.82 -5.71
N ASP A 238 16.17 -21.06 -5.77
CA ASP A 238 14.90 -21.37 -6.45
C ASP A 238 13.72 -20.70 -5.74
N ASP A 239 12.81 -20.10 -6.51
CA ASP A 239 11.58 -19.46 -6.02
C ASP A 239 10.60 -20.50 -5.46
N ASP A 240 10.68 -20.71 -4.15
CA ASP A 240 9.82 -21.62 -3.37
C ASP A 240 8.60 -20.90 -2.76
N SER A 241 8.26 -19.71 -3.25
CA SER A 241 7.10 -18.94 -2.76
C SER A 241 5.77 -19.47 -3.29
N ILE A 242 4.71 -19.23 -2.54
CA ILE A 242 3.36 -19.76 -2.79
C ILE A 242 2.56 -18.72 -3.58
N LEU A 243 1.83 -19.15 -4.60
CA LEU A 243 0.79 -18.38 -5.26
C LEU A 243 -0.58 -18.92 -4.85
N ILE A 244 -1.43 -18.08 -4.30
CA ILE A 244 -2.79 -18.45 -3.89
C ILE A 244 -3.80 -17.70 -4.73
N PHE A 245 -4.66 -18.43 -5.44
CA PHE A 245 -5.89 -17.90 -6.02
C PHE A 245 -7.01 -18.01 -4.98
N CYS A 246 -7.43 -16.87 -4.43
CA CYS A 246 -8.55 -16.74 -3.50
C CYS A 246 -9.75 -16.19 -4.29
N VAL A 247 -10.67 -17.06 -4.71
CA VAL A 247 -11.67 -16.71 -5.72
C VAL A 247 -13.10 -16.83 -5.21
N ASP A 248 -13.89 -15.83 -5.56
CA ASP A 248 -15.32 -15.78 -5.27
C ASP A 248 -16.07 -16.82 -6.12
N ILE A 249 -16.90 -17.61 -5.46
CA ILE A 249 -17.84 -18.54 -6.10
C ILE A 249 -19.27 -18.28 -5.61
N SER A 250 -19.54 -17.08 -5.10
CA SER A 250 -20.84 -16.67 -4.59
C SER A 250 -21.92 -16.65 -5.69
N GLY A 251 -23.19 -16.57 -5.28
CA GLY A 251 -24.31 -16.54 -6.23
C GLY A 251 -24.26 -15.39 -7.24
N SER A 252 -23.56 -14.28 -6.97
CA SER A 252 -23.43 -13.17 -7.94
C SER A 252 -22.57 -13.53 -9.15
N MET A 253 -21.71 -14.55 -9.03
CA MET A 253 -20.86 -15.02 -10.12
C MET A 253 -21.63 -15.63 -11.30
N SER A 254 -22.94 -15.88 -11.15
CA SER A 254 -23.80 -16.35 -12.24
C SER A 254 -24.28 -15.23 -13.18
N VAL A 255 -23.97 -13.96 -12.88
CA VAL A 255 -24.33 -12.82 -13.74
C VAL A 255 -23.61 -12.92 -15.08
N THR A 256 -24.33 -12.66 -16.17
CA THR A 256 -23.81 -12.75 -17.54
C THR A 256 -23.43 -11.39 -18.12
N SER A 257 -22.33 -11.37 -18.87
CA SER A 257 -21.92 -10.24 -19.72
C SER A 257 -22.09 -10.57 -21.20
N GLU A 258 -22.52 -9.60 -21.98
CA GLU A 258 -22.60 -9.70 -23.44
C GLU A 258 -21.20 -9.62 -24.06
N ILE A 259 -20.95 -10.45 -25.07
CA ILE A 259 -19.69 -10.52 -25.82
C ILE A 259 -19.95 -10.02 -27.23
N GLU A 260 -19.20 -8.99 -27.63
CA GLU A 260 -19.14 -8.55 -29.02
C GLU A 260 -18.25 -9.53 -29.82
N SER A 261 -18.85 -10.28 -30.74
CA SER A 261 -18.10 -11.13 -31.68
C SER A 261 -17.82 -10.37 -32.97
N GLU A 262 -16.56 -10.38 -33.44
CA GLU A 262 -16.15 -9.84 -34.76
C GLU A 262 -16.88 -10.52 -35.94
N GLN A 263 -17.56 -11.65 -35.72
CA GLN A 263 -18.32 -12.40 -36.73
C GLN A 263 -19.79 -11.95 -36.87
N ASN A 264 -20.16 -10.78 -36.37
CA ASN A 264 -21.51 -10.20 -36.47
C ASN A 264 -21.90 -9.71 -37.88
N LEU A 265 -21.37 -10.30 -38.96
CA LEU A 265 -21.71 -9.93 -40.34
C LEU A 265 -23.09 -10.45 -40.80
N ASN A 266 -23.73 -11.39 -40.06
CA ASN A 266 -24.97 -12.06 -40.49
C ASN A 266 -26.15 -12.03 -39.48
N GLY A 267 -26.15 -11.12 -38.50
CA GLY A 267 -27.35 -10.81 -37.71
C GLY A 267 -27.67 -11.75 -36.52
N ASN A 268 -27.71 -11.11 -35.33
CA ASN A 268 -28.49 -11.44 -34.12
C ASN A 268 -28.25 -12.78 -33.39
N HIS A 269 -27.07 -12.98 -32.81
CA HIS A 269 -27.01 -13.62 -31.47
C HIS A 269 -25.90 -12.98 -30.62
N ALA A 270 -26.31 -12.20 -29.62
CA ALA A 270 -25.45 -11.81 -28.52
C ALA A 270 -24.96 -13.06 -27.79
N LEU A 271 -23.65 -13.28 -27.74
CA LEU A 271 -23.04 -14.34 -26.94
C LEU A 271 -22.94 -13.83 -25.50
N TYR A 272 -23.35 -14.65 -24.54
CA TYR A 272 -23.28 -14.31 -23.12
C TYR A 272 -22.35 -15.28 -22.41
N ILE A 273 -21.52 -14.76 -21.51
CA ILE A 273 -20.68 -15.56 -20.60
C ILE A 273 -20.96 -15.14 -19.17
N THR A 274 -21.05 -16.11 -18.27
CA THR A 274 -21.13 -15.85 -16.83
C THR A 274 -19.78 -15.40 -16.28
N ARG A 275 -19.77 -14.65 -15.18
CA ARG A 275 -18.54 -14.28 -14.48
C ARG A 275 -17.79 -15.53 -14.00
N MET A 276 -18.49 -16.58 -13.56
CA MET A 276 -17.92 -17.87 -13.19
C MET A 276 -17.21 -18.57 -14.36
N GLU A 277 -17.83 -18.64 -15.55
CA GLU A 277 -17.21 -19.24 -16.73
C GLU A 277 -15.94 -18.48 -17.13
N ALA A 278 -15.99 -17.14 -17.09
CA ALA A 278 -14.84 -16.29 -17.37
C ALA A 278 -13.71 -16.49 -16.34
N LEU A 279 -14.05 -16.58 -15.05
CA LEU A 279 -13.10 -16.88 -13.97
C LEU A 279 -12.42 -18.23 -14.19
N LYS A 280 -13.19 -19.30 -14.46
CA LYS A 280 -12.64 -20.63 -14.75
C LYS A 280 -11.69 -20.60 -15.93
N ALA A 281 -12.10 -19.98 -17.04
CA ALA A 281 -11.25 -19.84 -18.23
C ALA A 281 -9.95 -19.10 -17.90
N GLY A 282 -10.04 -18.00 -17.16
CA GLY A 282 -8.89 -17.20 -16.73
C GLY A 282 -7.91 -17.96 -15.84
N LEU A 283 -8.42 -18.72 -14.86
CA LEU A 283 -7.60 -19.56 -13.98
C LEU A 283 -6.90 -20.67 -14.77
N LEU A 284 -7.63 -21.39 -15.63
CA LEU A 284 -7.07 -22.47 -16.45
C LEU A 284 -5.95 -21.96 -17.36
N GLN A 285 -6.17 -20.84 -18.05
CA GLN A 285 -5.15 -20.23 -18.91
C GLN A 285 -3.93 -19.74 -18.10
N SER A 286 -4.16 -19.21 -16.89
CA SER A 286 -3.07 -18.78 -16.00
C SER A 286 -2.23 -19.94 -15.49
N LEU A 287 -2.85 -21.08 -15.18
CA LEU A 287 -2.13 -22.31 -14.82
C LEU A 287 -1.28 -22.83 -15.99
N ASP A 288 -1.82 -22.80 -17.21
CA ASP A 288 -1.06 -23.19 -18.41
C ASP A 288 0.12 -22.26 -18.66
N TYR A 289 -0.06 -20.95 -18.50
CA TYR A 289 1.03 -19.98 -18.57
C TYR A 289 2.11 -20.27 -17.51
N LEU A 290 1.71 -20.45 -16.25
CA LEU A 290 2.62 -20.71 -15.14
C LEU A 290 3.38 -22.02 -15.29
N TYR A 291 2.74 -23.09 -15.75
CA TYR A 291 3.40 -24.37 -15.96
C TYR A 291 4.51 -24.25 -17.01
N ASN A 292 4.27 -23.47 -18.07
CA ASN A 292 5.27 -23.27 -19.13
C ASN A 292 6.45 -22.38 -18.69
N GLN A 293 6.23 -21.37 -17.83
CA GLN A 293 7.27 -20.43 -17.41
C GLN A 293 7.98 -20.85 -16.10
N HIS A 294 7.22 -21.36 -15.14
CA HIS A 294 7.64 -21.64 -13.77
C HIS A 294 7.02 -22.96 -13.24
N PRO A 295 7.38 -24.14 -13.81
CA PRO A 295 6.77 -25.43 -13.46
C PRO A 295 6.95 -25.82 -11.98
N LYS A 296 8.00 -25.31 -11.33
CA LYS A 296 8.28 -25.52 -9.91
C LYS A 296 7.48 -24.62 -8.97
N LYS A 297 6.72 -23.65 -9.48
CA LYS A 297 5.93 -22.75 -8.66
C LYS A 297 4.88 -23.54 -7.88
N ARG A 298 4.64 -23.16 -6.62
CA ARG A 298 3.58 -23.77 -5.81
C ARG A 298 2.31 -22.96 -5.95
N VAL A 299 1.22 -23.62 -6.34
CA VAL A 299 -0.07 -22.96 -6.59
C VAL A 299 -1.14 -23.57 -5.70
N VAL A 300 -1.96 -22.70 -5.12
CA VAL A 300 -3.05 -23.06 -4.22
C VAL A 300 -4.36 -22.45 -4.74
N LEU A 301 -5.44 -23.22 -4.63
CA LEU A 301 -6.80 -22.73 -4.85
C LEU A 301 -7.55 -22.66 -3.51
N ILE A 302 -8.10 -21.48 -3.22
CA ILE A 302 -9.06 -21.25 -2.13
C ILE A 302 -10.28 -20.59 -2.76
N THR A 303 -11.47 -21.08 -2.43
CA THR A 303 -12.71 -20.47 -2.89
C THR A 303 -13.55 -20.00 -1.72
N PHE A 304 -14.41 -19.01 -1.95
CA PHE A 304 -15.33 -18.54 -0.93
C PHE A 304 -16.74 -18.29 -1.47
N SER A 305 -17.71 -18.66 -0.64
CA SER A 305 -19.15 -18.42 -0.77
C SER A 305 -19.70 -18.01 0.60
N ASP A 306 -20.79 -18.62 1.07
CA ASP A 306 -21.13 -18.72 2.49
C ASP A 306 -20.15 -19.59 3.30
N GLN A 307 -19.26 -20.33 2.64
CA GLN A 307 -18.20 -21.15 3.24
C GLN A 307 -16.84 -20.77 2.66
N VAL A 308 -15.75 -21.14 3.33
CA VAL A 308 -14.38 -21.04 2.77
C VAL A 308 -13.87 -22.45 2.51
N MET A 309 -13.56 -22.77 1.25
CA MET A 309 -13.02 -24.07 0.86
C MET A 309 -11.55 -23.95 0.48
N ILE A 310 -10.68 -24.65 1.23
CA ILE A 310 -9.25 -24.72 0.98
C ILE A 310 -8.97 -25.99 0.18
N TYR A 311 -8.78 -25.86 -1.14
CA TYR A 311 -8.41 -27.01 -1.99
C TYR A 311 -6.92 -27.35 -1.88
N GLY A 312 -6.10 -26.45 -1.35
CA GLY A 312 -4.65 -26.61 -1.36
C GLY A 312 -4.13 -26.66 -2.80
N ASP A 313 -3.23 -27.60 -3.07
CA ASP A 313 -2.75 -27.93 -4.41
C ASP A 313 -3.72 -28.83 -5.22
N GLY A 314 -4.93 -29.08 -4.71
CA GLY A 314 -5.98 -29.85 -5.36
C GLY A 314 -5.84 -31.38 -5.24
N THR A 315 -4.74 -31.90 -4.71
CA THR A 315 -4.46 -33.34 -4.59
C THR A 315 -5.25 -34.00 -3.45
N SER A 316 -5.53 -33.24 -2.39
CA SER A 316 -6.26 -33.70 -1.21
C SER A 316 -7.74 -33.31 -1.27
N PRO A 317 -8.61 -33.93 -0.44
CA PRO A 317 -9.96 -33.43 -0.22
C PRO A 317 -9.93 -31.99 0.34
N PRO A 318 -10.84 -31.10 -0.10
CA PRO A 318 -10.85 -29.72 0.40
C PRO A 318 -11.17 -29.65 1.90
N HIS A 319 -10.48 -28.78 2.62
CA HIS A 319 -10.85 -28.41 3.99
C HIS A 319 -11.93 -27.32 3.91
N ILE A 320 -13.11 -27.60 4.47
CA ILE A 320 -14.27 -26.72 4.46
C ILE A 320 -14.35 -26.02 5.81
N LEU A 321 -14.49 -24.70 5.79
CA LEU A 321 -14.72 -23.86 6.95
C LEU A 321 -16.10 -23.20 6.81
N ASP A 322 -16.97 -23.36 7.79
CA ASP A 322 -18.34 -22.86 7.75
C ASP A 322 -18.88 -22.33 9.09
N ASP A 323 -20.05 -21.69 9.03
CA ASP A 323 -20.82 -21.20 10.17
C ASP A 323 -19.98 -20.48 11.25
N THR A 324 -19.81 -21.11 12.43
CA THR A 324 -19.14 -20.52 13.59
C THR A 324 -17.64 -20.40 13.40
N GLU A 325 -17.03 -21.25 12.56
CA GLU A 325 -15.59 -21.22 12.30
C GLU A 325 -15.19 -19.94 11.56
N LEU A 326 -16.08 -19.42 10.71
CA LEU A 326 -15.87 -18.17 9.97
C LEU A 326 -15.87 -16.92 10.86
N LEU A 327 -16.25 -17.05 12.14
CA LEU A 327 -16.32 -15.95 13.10
C LEU A 327 -15.06 -15.82 13.95
N ASP A 328 -14.21 -16.84 13.99
CA ASP A 328 -13.03 -16.89 14.86
C ASP A 328 -11.75 -16.57 14.07
N PRO A 329 -11.22 -15.33 14.14
CA PRO A 329 -10.03 -14.95 13.39
C PRO A 329 -8.77 -15.70 13.83
N ASP A 330 -8.67 -16.11 15.10
CA ASP A 330 -7.49 -16.83 15.60
C ASP A 330 -7.51 -18.28 15.09
N TYR A 331 -8.68 -18.91 15.07
CA TYR A 331 -8.87 -20.22 14.44
C TYR A 331 -8.55 -20.17 12.94
N LEU A 332 -9.12 -19.22 12.20
CA LEU A 332 -8.88 -19.06 10.76
C LEU A 332 -7.40 -18.86 10.44
N ARG A 333 -6.71 -18.02 11.22
CA ARG A 333 -5.25 -17.83 11.10
C ARG A 333 -4.51 -19.15 11.32
N SER A 334 -4.79 -19.85 12.43
CA SER A 334 -4.15 -21.12 12.74
C SER A 334 -4.41 -22.18 11.66
N CYS A 335 -5.62 -22.23 11.09
CA CYS A 335 -5.97 -23.10 9.98
C CYS A 335 -5.12 -22.83 8.74
N GLY A 336 -4.91 -21.55 8.37
CA GLY A 336 -4.03 -21.18 7.27
C GLY A 336 -2.56 -21.51 7.51
N GLU A 337 -2.05 -21.22 8.71
CA GLU A 337 -0.64 -21.45 9.09
C GLU A 337 -0.28 -22.94 9.15
N THR A 338 -1.25 -23.80 9.45
CA THR A 338 -1.07 -25.26 9.58
C THR A 338 -1.35 -26.04 8.31
N GLN A 339 -1.76 -25.37 7.22
CA GLN A 339 -1.93 -26.05 5.93
C GLN A 339 -0.61 -26.67 5.47
N PRO A 340 -0.65 -27.90 4.90
CA PRO A 340 0.56 -28.53 4.39
C PRO A 340 1.17 -27.71 3.25
N MET A 341 2.49 -27.77 3.13
CA MET A 341 3.19 -27.11 2.03
C MET A 341 2.72 -27.71 0.70
N PRO A 342 2.12 -26.92 -0.21
CA PRO A 342 1.65 -27.42 -1.51
C PRO A 342 2.79 -27.98 -2.35
N HIS A 343 2.53 -29.02 -3.13
CA HIS A 343 3.48 -29.55 -4.10
C HIS A 343 3.72 -28.57 -5.28
N THR A 344 4.69 -28.86 -6.13
CA THR A 344 4.99 -28.00 -7.29
C THR A 344 3.89 -28.14 -8.36
N LEU A 345 3.76 -27.14 -9.24
CA LEU A 345 2.74 -27.15 -10.28
C LEU A 345 2.93 -28.32 -11.26
N GLU A 346 4.16 -28.75 -11.51
CA GLU A 346 4.45 -29.94 -12.33
C GLU A 346 3.85 -31.23 -11.78
N GLU A 347 3.68 -31.33 -10.47
CA GLU A 347 3.07 -32.48 -9.81
C GLU A 347 1.52 -32.36 -9.75
N THR A 348 1.00 -31.12 -9.75
CA THR A 348 -0.39 -30.84 -9.35
C THR A 348 -1.29 -30.21 -10.41
N LEU A 349 -0.75 -29.84 -11.58
CA LEU A 349 -1.48 -29.14 -12.65
C LEU A 349 -2.83 -29.80 -12.99
N THR A 350 -2.83 -31.12 -13.22
CA THR A 350 -4.05 -31.87 -13.58
C THR A 350 -5.09 -31.84 -12.47
N ALA A 351 -4.67 -31.96 -11.21
CA ALA A 351 -5.56 -31.93 -10.06
C ALA A 351 -6.21 -30.54 -9.92
N LEU A 352 -5.41 -29.46 -10.00
CA LEU A 352 -5.91 -28.09 -9.95
C LEU A 352 -6.90 -27.79 -11.09
N LYS A 353 -6.57 -28.17 -12.34
CA LYS A 353 -7.48 -27.99 -13.48
C LYS A 353 -8.81 -28.71 -13.28
N SER A 354 -8.78 -29.93 -12.74
CA SER A 354 -9.99 -30.68 -12.41
C SER A 354 -10.84 -29.97 -11.35
N ARG A 355 -10.22 -29.46 -10.27
CA ARG A 355 -10.93 -28.68 -9.24
C ARG A 355 -11.58 -27.42 -9.81
N ILE A 356 -10.85 -26.66 -10.62
CA ILE A 356 -11.37 -25.43 -11.26
C ILE A 356 -12.55 -25.75 -12.18
N GLY A 357 -12.46 -26.82 -12.99
CA GLY A 357 -13.56 -27.25 -13.85
C GLY A 357 -14.84 -27.56 -13.08
N SER A 358 -14.71 -28.09 -11.87
CA SER A 358 -15.82 -28.50 -10.98
C SER A 358 -16.45 -27.38 -10.15
N LEU A 359 -15.92 -26.15 -10.17
CA LEU A 359 -16.48 -25.05 -9.38
C LEU A 359 -17.92 -24.73 -9.83
N TYR A 360 -18.76 -24.30 -8.90
CA TYR A 360 -20.12 -23.85 -9.19
C TYR A 360 -20.53 -22.77 -8.21
N GLU A 361 -21.48 -21.93 -8.62
CA GLU A 361 -21.93 -20.78 -7.85
C GLU A 361 -22.83 -21.21 -6.68
N MET A 362 -22.60 -20.65 -5.49
CA MET A 362 -23.48 -20.87 -4.34
C MET A 362 -23.33 -19.79 -3.29
N GLY A 363 -24.36 -19.62 -2.46
CA GLY A 363 -24.22 -18.93 -1.18
C GLY A 363 -23.91 -17.42 -1.22
N ALA A 364 -23.38 -16.96 -0.09
CA ALA A 364 -23.05 -15.58 0.24
C ALA A 364 -21.58 -15.27 -0.13
N THR A 365 -20.98 -14.20 0.41
CA THR A 365 -19.62 -13.75 0.04
C THR A 365 -18.73 -13.60 1.29
N ALA A 366 -18.11 -14.71 1.73
CA ALA A 366 -17.24 -14.82 2.91
C ALA A 366 -15.79 -14.39 2.62
N LEU A 367 -15.63 -13.20 2.04
CA LEU A 367 -14.34 -12.69 1.60
C LEU A 367 -13.35 -12.48 2.77
N GLY A 368 -13.81 -11.89 3.87
CA GLY A 368 -12.95 -11.59 5.02
C GLY A 368 -12.24 -12.82 5.58
N PRO A 369 -12.97 -13.89 5.96
CA PRO A 369 -12.38 -15.17 6.36
C PRO A 369 -11.44 -15.77 5.31
N ALA A 370 -11.84 -15.76 4.03
CA ALA A 370 -11.04 -16.34 2.94
C ALA A 370 -9.71 -15.61 2.75
N ALA A 371 -9.73 -14.28 2.81
CA ALA A 371 -8.53 -13.45 2.71
C ALA A 371 -7.59 -13.70 3.89
N LEU A 372 -8.12 -13.84 5.12
CA LEU A 372 -7.35 -14.17 6.31
C LEU A 372 -6.64 -15.52 6.19
N VAL A 373 -7.38 -16.58 5.85
CA VAL A 373 -6.82 -17.92 5.65
C VAL A 373 -5.76 -17.92 4.55
N SER A 374 -6.05 -17.26 3.42
CA SER A 374 -5.12 -17.15 2.29
C SER A 374 -3.82 -16.47 2.70
N ILE A 375 -3.89 -15.32 3.38
CA ILE A 375 -2.71 -14.58 3.82
C ILE A 375 -1.93 -15.38 4.87
N ALA A 376 -2.61 -16.04 5.81
CA ALA A 376 -1.99 -16.90 6.81
C ALA A 376 -1.26 -18.12 6.19
N MET A 377 -1.84 -18.73 5.16
CA MET A 377 -1.19 -19.81 4.41
C MET A 377 0.01 -19.29 3.61
N ALA A 378 -0.12 -18.16 2.93
CA ALA A 378 0.97 -17.53 2.19
C ALA A 378 2.13 -17.09 3.09
N ALA A 379 1.85 -16.73 4.35
CA ALA A 379 2.83 -16.28 5.34
C ALA A 379 3.90 -17.32 5.68
N GLN A 380 3.68 -18.59 5.34
CA GLN A 380 4.69 -19.66 5.48
C GLN A 380 5.95 -19.41 4.63
N LYS A 381 5.83 -18.65 3.52
CA LYS A 381 6.93 -18.35 2.61
C LYS A 381 6.95 -16.85 2.26
N PRO A 382 7.97 -16.08 2.68
CA PRO A 382 8.13 -14.69 2.26
C PRO A 382 8.18 -14.55 0.74
N GLY A 383 7.58 -13.48 0.21
CA GLY A 383 7.46 -13.27 -1.25
C GLY A 383 6.29 -14.02 -1.89
N SER A 384 5.47 -14.73 -1.10
CA SER A 384 4.24 -15.33 -1.60
C SER A 384 3.23 -14.28 -2.07
N LYS A 385 2.40 -14.69 -3.03
CA LYS A 385 1.36 -13.84 -3.63
C LYS A 385 -0.02 -14.41 -3.36
N VAL A 386 -0.97 -13.56 -2.99
CA VAL A 386 -2.39 -13.88 -2.89
C VAL A 386 -3.13 -13.03 -3.92
N ILE A 387 -3.91 -13.65 -4.79
CA ILE A 387 -4.78 -12.95 -5.73
C ILE A 387 -6.23 -13.17 -5.28
N ILE A 388 -6.85 -12.11 -4.81
CA ILE A 388 -8.27 -12.07 -4.44
C ILE A 388 -9.05 -11.67 -5.68
N CYS A 389 -10.01 -12.49 -6.11
CA CYS A 389 -10.90 -12.17 -7.23
C CYS A 389 -12.36 -12.24 -6.75
N THR A 390 -13.09 -11.13 -6.83
CA THR A 390 -14.47 -11.01 -6.29
C THR A 390 -15.38 -10.22 -7.21
N ASP A 391 -16.69 -10.46 -7.14
CA ASP A 391 -17.69 -9.72 -7.91
C ASP A 391 -18.79 -9.08 -7.05
N GLY A 392 -18.64 -9.15 -5.73
CA GLY A 392 -19.58 -8.56 -4.78
C GLY A 392 -18.94 -8.15 -3.46
N ARG A 393 -19.73 -7.40 -2.67
CA ARG A 393 -19.37 -6.99 -1.31
C ARG A 393 -19.29 -8.20 -0.39
N ALA A 394 -18.28 -8.19 0.48
CA ALA A 394 -18.23 -9.07 1.63
C ALA A 394 -19.49 -8.87 2.49
N ASN A 395 -20.25 -9.93 2.74
CA ASN A 395 -21.57 -9.84 3.40
C ASN A 395 -21.74 -10.89 4.50
N THR A 396 -20.65 -11.54 4.91
CA THR A 396 -20.58 -12.33 6.14
C THR A 396 -19.99 -11.49 7.28
N TYR A 397 -20.16 -11.94 8.52
CA TYR A 397 -19.86 -11.15 9.73
C TYR A 397 -18.42 -10.61 9.79
N LEU A 398 -17.41 -11.45 9.57
CA LEU A 398 -16.01 -11.03 9.65
C LEU A 398 -15.61 -10.28 8.36
N GLY A 399 -15.29 -9.00 8.49
CA GLY A 399 -14.97 -8.15 7.33
C GLY A 399 -16.19 -7.77 6.48
N ASN A 400 -17.38 -7.71 7.08
CA ASN A 400 -18.62 -7.27 6.42
C ASN A 400 -18.46 -5.87 5.81
N LEU A 401 -18.81 -5.72 4.53
CA LEU A 401 -18.77 -4.46 3.77
C LEU A 401 -20.16 -4.05 3.25
N ASP A 402 -21.22 -4.78 3.60
CA ASP A 402 -22.62 -4.45 3.24
C ASP A 402 -23.25 -3.51 4.29
N ASP A 403 -22.96 -3.72 5.58
CA ASP A 403 -23.52 -2.96 6.71
C ASP A 403 -22.75 -1.67 7.03
N ILE A 404 -22.62 -0.78 6.04
CA ILE A 404 -21.83 0.47 6.14
C ILE A 404 -22.56 1.65 6.81
N ALA A 405 -23.89 1.52 6.96
CA ALA A 405 -24.75 2.55 7.54
C ALA A 405 -24.50 2.68 9.05
N GLU A 406 -24.16 1.58 9.71
CA GLU A 406 -23.78 1.57 11.11
C GLU A 406 -22.29 1.90 11.27
N GLU A 407 -21.99 3.01 11.94
CA GLU A 407 -20.62 3.49 12.08
C GLU A 407 -19.70 2.47 12.77
N HIS A 408 -20.19 1.81 13.82
CA HIS A 408 -19.40 0.81 14.55
C HIS A 408 -19.05 -0.41 13.69
N ALA A 409 -20.02 -0.95 12.94
CA ALA A 409 -19.81 -2.08 12.04
C ALA A 409 -18.80 -1.71 10.93
N TYR A 410 -18.95 -0.53 10.35
CA TYR A 410 -18.04 -0.01 9.34
C TYR A 410 -16.60 0.15 9.86
N GLN A 411 -16.41 0.77 11.03
CA GLN A 411 -15.09 0.93 11.62
C GLN A 411 -14.45 -0.42 11.98
N SER A 412 -15.24 -1.38 12.49
CA SER A 412 -14.77 -2.74 12.75
C SER A 412 -14.24 -3.41 11.49
N SER A 413 -14.98 -3.31 10.38
CA SER A 413 -14.57 -3.86 9.08
C SER A 413 -13.30 -3.20 8.54
N ARG A 414 -13.20 -1.87 8.62
CA ARG A 414 -12.00 -1.13 8.22
C ARG A 414 -10.78 -1.54 9.03
N LEU A 415 -10.93 -1.68 10.35
CA LEU A 415 -9.85 -2.16 11.23
C LEU A 415 -9.43 -3.59 10.89
N PHE A 416 -10.39 -4.47 10.58
CA PHE A 416 -10.12 -5.84 10.15
C PHE A 416 -9.23 -5.88 8.91
N TYR A 417 -9.60 -5.20 7.81
CA TYR A 417 -8.79 -5.19 6.58
C TYR A 417 -7.44 -4.49 6.78
N SER A 418 -7.37 -3.44 7.60
CA SER A 418 -6.10 -2.78 7.93
C SER A 418 -5.16 -3.71 8.70
N ASN A 419 -5.67 -4.47 9.67
CA ASN A 419 -4.90 -5.46 10.43
C ASN A 419 -4.45 -6.62 9.54
N LEU A 420 -5.33 -7.07 8.63
CA LEU A 420 -5.02 -8.12 7.67
C LEU A 420 -3.91 -7.68 6.68
N ALA A 421 -3.95 -6.44 6.21
CA ALA A 421 -2.90 -5.86 5.39
C ALA A 421 -1.56 -5.78 6.14
N ASN A 422 -1.59 -5.41 7.42
CA ASN A 422 -0.39 -5.38 8.27
C ASN A 422 0.19 -6.78 8.49
N LEU A 423 -0.65 -7.80 8.67
CA LEU A 423 -0.23 -9.20 8.74
C LEU A 423 0.49 -9.63 7.45
N ALA A 424 -0.10 -9.37 6.29
CA ALA A 424 0.53 -9.66 5.01
C ALA A 424 1.89 -8.93 4.86
N LEU A 425 1.94 -7.64 5.20
CA LEU A 425 3.16 -6.84 5.16
C LEU A 425 4.27 -7.41 6.07
N GLN A 426 3.94 -7.80 7.30
CA GLN A 426 4.88 -8.38 8.27
C GLN A 426 5.52 -9.67 7.78
N HIS A 427 4.77 -10.48 7.04
CA HIS A 427 5.26 -11.74 6.47
C HIS A 427 5.75 -11.62 5.02
N SER A 428 5.85 -10.38 4.49
CA SER A 428 6.22 -10.11 3.09
C SER A 428 5.37 -10.85 2.07
N VAL A 429 4.07 -10.99 2.34
CA VAL A 429 3.06 -11.49 1.42
C VAL A 429 2.51 -10.33 0.60
N VAL A 430 2.46 -10.49 -0.72
CA VAL A 430 1.87 -9.52 -1.65
C VAL A 430 0.44 -9.91 -1.95
N VAL A 431 -0.52 -9.02 -1.73
CA VAL A 431 -1.94 -9.26 -2.01
C VAL A 431 -2.33 -8.43 -3.23
N SER A 432 -2.93 -9.03 -4.23
CA SER A 432 -3.56 -8.32 -5.35
C SER A 432 -5.06 -8.52 -5.29
N VAL A 433 -5.83 -7.48 -5.58
CA VAL A 433 -7.29 -7.46 -5.56
C VAL A 433 -7.77 -7.19 -6.99
N LEU A 434 -8.51 -8.15 -7.53
CA LEU A 434 -9.23 -8.04 -8.79
C LEU A 434 -10.73 -8.03 -8.49
N THR A 435 -11.42 -7.03 -8.99
CA THR A 435 -12.89 -6.98 -8.96
C THR A 435 -13.44 -7.02 -10.38
N ILE A 436 -14.70 -7.41 -10.53
CA ILE A 436 -15.34 -7.49 -11.84
C ILE A 436 -16.11 -6.19 -12.12
N GLU A 437 -16.07 -5.71 -13.36
CA GLU A 437 -16.80 -4.50 -13.78
C GLU A 437 -18.31 -4.56 -13.46
N ARG A 438 -18.90 -3.37 -13.25
CA ARG A 438 -20.32 -3.19 -12.93
C ARG A 438 -20.72 -3.88 -11.62
N THR A 439 -19.80 -3.91 -10.66
CA THR A 439 -20.03 -4.38 -9.30
C THR A 439 -19.61 -3.30 -8.31
N ASP A 440 -20.15 -3.38 -7.11
CA ASP A 440 -19.66 -2.60 -5.98
C ASP A 440 -19.08 -3.62 -5.00
N CYS A 441 -17.76 -3.64 -4.89
CA CYS A 441 -17.00 -4.51 -4.01
C CYS A 441 -16.38 -3.75 -2.84
N ARG A 442 -16.68 -2.44 -2.71
CA ARG A 442 -16.07 -1.58 -1.69
C ARG A 442 -14.55 -1.55 -1.81
N LEU A 443 -14.10 -1.27 -3.02
CA LEU A 443 -12.70 -1.32 -3.42
C LEU A 443 -11.83 -0.35 -2.63
N HIS A 444 -12.40 0.74 -2.11
CA HIS A 444 -11.68 1.65 -1.22
C HIS A 444 -11.15 0.94 0.04
N GLU A 445 -11.96 0.10 0.67
CA GLU A 445 -11.56 -0.69 1.84
C GLU A 445 -10.70 -1.89 1.43
N LEU A 446 -11.15 -2.66 0.44
CA LEU A 446 -10.50 -3.90 0.05
C LEU A 446 -9.13 -3.69 -0.60
N GLY A 447 -9.01 -2.66 -1.45
CA GLY A 447 -7.76 -2.32 -2.16
C GLY A 447 -6.63 -1.89 -1.23
N GLN A 448 -6.90 -1.56 0.05
CA GLN A 448 -5.85 -1.27 1.04
C GLN A 448 -4.95 -2.48 1.30
N LEU A 449 -5.46 -3.70 1.14
CA LEU A 449 -4.66 -4.93 1.21
C LEU A 449 -3.53 -4.88 0.18
N ALA A 450 -3.87 -4.54 -1.06
CA ALA A 450 -2.92 -4.51 -2.16
C ALA A 450 -2.00 -3.29 -2.10
N ASP A 451 -2.55 -2.12 -1.80
CA ASP A 451 -1.77 -0.89 -1.66
C ASP A 451 -0.69 -0.98 -0.57
N LYS A 452 -1.01 -1.55 0.59
CA LYS A 452 -0.02 -1.72 1.67
C LYS A 452 1.02 -2.80 1.39
N THR A 453 0.70 -3.80 0.57
CA THR A 453 1.58 -4.95 0.32
C THR A 453 2.32 -4.88 -1.01
N GLY A 454 2.05 -3.85 -1.82
CA GLY A 454 2.68 -3.64 -3.12
C GLY A 454 2.07 -4.47 -4.26
N GLY A 455 0.85 -4.97 -4.10
CA GLY A 455 0.11 -5.67 -5.16
C GLY A 455 -0.79 -4.76 -5.98
N LYS A 456 -1.56 -5.34 -6.90
CA LYS A 456 -2.45 -4.60 -7.83
C LYS A 456 -3.87 -4.46 -7.30
N VAL A 457 -4.51 -3.36 -7.67
CA VAL A 457 -5.95 -3.16 -7.52
C VAL A 457 -6.49 -2.83 -8.90
N ASN A 458 -7.28 -3.74 -9.49
CA ASN A 458 -7.87 -3.55 -10.82
C ASN A 458 -9.35 -3.95 -10.82
N ILE A 459 -10.17 -3.17 -11.53
CA ILE A 459 -11.50 -3.56 -11.98
C ILE A 459 -11.36 -4.16 -13.38
N VAL A 460 -11.91 -5.36 -13.59
CA VAL A 460 -11.61 -6.20 -14.76
C VAL A 460 -12.88 -6.61 -15.49
N HIS A 461 -12.89 -6.41 -16.80
CA HIS A 461 -13.88 -7.03 -17.67
C HIS A 461 -13.75 -8.56 -17.64
N PRO A 462 -14.83 -9.36 -17.51
CA PRO A 462 -14.73 -10.81 -17.36
C PRO A 462 -13.81 -11.52 -18.37
N LEU A 463 -13.87 -11.12 -19.65
CA LEU A 463 -13.05 -11.71 -20.71
C LEU A 463 -11.53 -11.44 -20.57
N ASN A 464 -11.15 -10.42 -19.80
CA ASN A 464 -9.77 -10.00 -19.61
C ASN A 464 -9.15 -10.56 -18.32
N LEU A 465 -9.90 -11.34 -17.54
CA LEU A 465 -9.41 -11.93 -16.28
C LEU A 465 -8.11 -12.70 -16.45
N ALA A 466 -7.97 -13.47 -17.54
CA ALA A 466 -6.75 -14.22 -17.82
C ALA A 466 -5.53 -13.32 -18.01
N GLN A 467 -5.69 -12.23 -18.77
CA GLN A 467 -4.63 -11.26 -19.01
C GLN A 467 -4.22 -10.56 -17.71
N GLU A 468 -5.19 -10.23 -16.85
CA GLU A 468 -4.93 -9.57 -15.58
C GLU A 468 -4.24 -10.50 -14.57
N PHE A 469 -4.66 -11.76 -14.49
CA PHE A 469 -3.93 -12.77 -13.73
C PHE A 469 -2.49 -12.87 -14.21
N GLN A 470 -2.27 -13.06 -15.52
CA GLN A 470 -0.90 -13.12 -16.09
C GLN A 470 -0.09 -11.86 -15.77
N SER A 471 -0.69 -10.67 -15.85
CA SER A 471 -0.03 -9.42 -15.52
C SER A 471 0.44 -9.37 -14.05
N ILE A 472 -0.30 -9.95 -13.12
CA ILE A 472 0.13 -10.06 -11.70
C ILE A 472 1.25 -11.10 -11.55
N LEU A 473 1.18 -12.18 -12.31
CA LEU A 473 2.17 -13.27 -12.26
C LEU A 473 3.54 -12.81 -12.75
N GLU A 474 3.58 -12.01 -13.82
CA GLU A 474 4.79 -11.42 -14.40
C GLU A 474 5.54 -10.45 -13.48
N GLU A 475 4.91 -9.96 -12.40
CA GLU A 475 5.56 -9.05 -11.47
C GLU A 475 6.54 -9.75 -10.56
N GLU A 476 7.80 -9.82 -10.96
CA GLU A 476 8.84 -10.44 -10.15
C GLU A 476 9.13 -9.63 -8.88
N ILE A 477 9.07 -10.30 -7.73
CA ILE A 477 9.48 -9.73 -6.44
C ILE A 477 11.00 -9.88 -6.33
N ASN A 478 11.73 -8.77 -6.35
CA ASN A 478 13.19 -8.79 -6.31
C ASN A 478 13.78 -8.71 -4.89
N ALA A 479 12.99 -8.21 -3.92
CA ALA A 479 13.33 -8.22 -2.50
C ALA A 479 12.09 -8.23 -1.59
N THR A 480 12.27 -8.71 -0.36
CA THR A 480 11.28 -8.81 0.73
C THR A 480 11.80 -8.14 2.01
N ASP A 481 10.96 -7.97 3.04
CA ASP A 481 11.30 -7.25 4.30
C ASP A 481 12.00 -5.89 4.04
N VAL A 482 11.57 -5.17 3.01
CA VAL A 482 12.15 -3.89 2.63
C VAL A 482 11.68 -2.81 3.59
N LYS A 483 12.64 -2.12 4.22
CA LYS A 483 12.41 -0.94 5.06
C LYS A 483 13.35 0.18 4.63
N VAL A 484 12.83 1.39 4.65
CA VAL A 484 13.54 2.60 4.23
C VAL A 484 13.55 3.59 5.38
N ARG A 485 14.73 4.13 5.68
CA ARG A 485 14.91 5.29 6.55
C ARG A 485 15.53 6.43 5.78
N VAL A 486 14.93 7.62 5.84
CA VAL A 486 15.45 8.83 5.21
C VAL A 486 15.78 9.85 6.29
N TYR A 487 16.98 10.42 6.19
CA TYR A 487 17.53 11.38 7.13
C TYR A 487 17.76 12.72 6.43
N LEU A 488 17.21 13.76 7.03
CA LEU A 488 17.42 15.16 6.70
C LEU A 488 18.14 15.85 7.86
N PRO A 489 18.78 17.01 7.63
CA PRO A 489 19.29 17.85 8.71
C PRO A 489 18.17 18.37 9.60
N SER A 490 18.49 18.66 10.87
CA SER A 490 17.49 19.11 11.88
C SER A 490 16.67 20.36 11.55
N TYR A 491 17.08 21.16 10.56
CA TYR A 491 16.33 22.32 10.08
C TYR A 491 15.36 22.00 8.92
N MET A 492 15.28 20.74 8.50
CA MET A 492 14.33 20.26 7.50
C MET A 492 13.31 19.31 8.11
N TYR A 493 12.17 19.18 7.44
CA TYR A 493 11.11 18.25 7.80
C TYR A 493 10.43 17.71 6.55
N PHE A 494 9.68 16.62 6.70
CA PHE A 494 8.87 16.06 5.63
C PHE A 494 7.45 16.67 5.65
N VAL A 495 6.97 17.15 4.51
CA VAL A 495 5.80 18.08 4.45
C VAL A 495 4.49 17.39 4.81
N PHE A 496 4.26 16.19 4.30
CA PHE A 496 3.00 15.46 4.48
C PHE A 496 3.05 14.43 5.60
N GLU A 497 4.06 14.53 6.45
CA GLU A 497 4.20 13.68 7.61
C GLU A 497 3.50 14.32 8.80
N GLY A 498 2.73 13.55 9.58
CA GLY A 498 2.01 14.03 10.77
C GLY A 498 2.92 14.49 11.91
N HIS A 499 4.22 14.70 11.65
CA HIS A 499 5.26 15.14 12.56
C HIS A 499 6.30 15.98 11.84
N SER A 500 6.97 16.87 12.56
CA SER A 500 8.06 17.70 12.03
C SER A 500 9.46 17.07 12.17
N MET A 501 9.55 15.75 12.36
CA MET A 501 10.83 15.08 12.56
C MET A 501 11.67 15.04 11.28
N PRO A 502 13.00 15.21 11.36
CA PRO A 502 13.91 15.16 10.20
C PRO A 502 14.27 13.73 9.78
N VAL A 503 13.71 12.71 10.42
CA VAL A 503 13.93 11.30 10.12
C VAL A 503 12.60 10.64 9.84
N LEU A 504 12.51 9.92 8.72
CA LEU A 504 11.33 9.18 8.30
C LEU A 504 11.66 7.70 8.16
N GLU A 505 10.83 6.84 8.74
CA GLU A 505 10.90 5.38 8.56
C GLU A 505 9.63 4.87 7.87
N ARG A 506 9.81 3.96 6.91
CA ARG A 506 8.74 3.30 6.16
C ARG A 506 9.03 1.81 5.99
N ALA A 507 8.07 0.98 6.36
CA ALA A 507 8.03 -0.42 5.96
C ALA A 507 7.36 -0.50 4.58
N ILE A 508 8.07 -1.09 3.62
CA ILE A 508 7.62 -1.24 2.23
C ILE A 508 7.16 -2.68 1.99
N GLY A 509 7.76 -3.66 2.68
CA GLY A 509 7.42 -5.07 2.51
C GLY A 509 8.17 -5.69 1.35
N SER A 510 7.46 -5.96 0.26
CA SER A 510 8.04 -6.55 -0.95
C SER A 510 8.22 -5.49 -2.04
N THR A 511 9.28 -5.62 -2.84
CA THR A 511 9.53 -4.72 -3.97
C THR A 511 9.60 -5.50 -5.28
N THR A 512 9.21 -4.82 -6.35
CA THR A 512 9.49 -5.20 -7.73
C THR A 512 10.58 -4.27 -8.29
N PRO A 513 11.20 -4.57 -9.45
CA PRO A 513 12.18 -3.68 -10.08
C PRO A 513 11.70 -2.25 -10.33
N ASP A 514 10.38 -2.06 -10.40
CA ASP A 514 9.72 -0.79 -10.68
C ASP A 514 9.19 -0.07 -9.43
N THR A 515 9.33 -0.65 -8.23
CA THR A 515 8.80 -0.04 -6.99
C THR A 515 9.54 1.27 -6.69
N VAL A 516 8.76 2.35 -6.54
CA VAL A 516 9.24 3.71 -6.25
C VAL A 516 8.57 4.28 -4.99
N LEU A 517 9.29 5.14 -4.28
CA LEU A 517 8.78 5.92 -3.15
C LEU A 517 9.14 7.40 -3.37
N SER A 518 8.16 8.29 -3.36
CA SER A 518 8.38 9.74 -3.39
C SER A 518 8.11 10.37 -2.02
N LEU A 519 8.91 11.37 -1.66
CA LEU A 519 8.81 12.10 -0.41
C LEU A 519 8.99 13.59 -0.66
N GLU A 520 8.12 14.42 -0.09
CA GLU A 520 8.29 15.88 -0.09
C GLU A 520 8.88 16.34 1.23
N PHE A 521 9.85 17.24 1.17
CA PHE A 521 10.46 17.85 2.33
C PHE A 521 10.56 19.37 2.16
N ASP A 522 10.73 20.08 3.27
CA ASP A 522 10.95 21.52 3.26
C ASP A 522 11.82 21.93 4.45
N ILE A 523 12.20 23.20 4.49
CA ILE A 523 13.00 23.80 5.55
C ILE A 523 12.07 24.53 6.51
N HIS A 524 12.30 24.38 7.81
CA HIS A 524 11.58 25.13 8.83
C HIS A 524 11.72 26.63 8.59
N SER A 525 10.59 27.35 8.59
CA SER A 525 10.56 28.78 8.30
C SER A 525 11.49 29.57 9.23
N THR A 526 11.60 29.15 10.49
CA THR A 526 12.45 29.75 11.52
C THR A 526 13.94 29.43 11.38
N LEU A 527 14.31 28.43 10.58
CA LEU A 527 15.68 27.91 10.42
C LEU A 527 16.23 28.08 8.99
N ILE A 528 15.55 28.88 8.16
CA ILE A 528 15.97 29.22 6.78
C ILE A 528 17.41 29.75 6.75
N GLN A 529 17.76 30.64 7.69
CA GLN A 529 19.10 31.22 7.75
C GLN A 529 20.17 30.18 8.07
N ASP A 530 19.85 29.18 8.89
CA ASP A 530 20.79 28.09 9.19
C ASP A 530 21.01 27.21 7.95
N ALA A 531 19.96 26.92 7.19
CA ALA A 531 20.09 26.21 5.91
C ALA A 531 20.93 26.98 4.88
N LEU A 532 20.71 28.30 4.75
CA LEU A 532 21.41 29.17 3.79
C LEU A 532 22.89 29.42 4.14
N ARG A 533 23.32 29.19 5.38
CA ARG A 533 24.75 29.21 5.76
C ARG A 533 25.55 28.08 5.11
N HIS A 534 24.87 27.03 4.66
CA HIS A 534 25.50 25.89 4.00
C HIS A 534 25.34 26.00 2.48
N SER A 535 26.45 25.84 1.74
CA SER A 535 26.41 25.78 0.28
C SER A 535 25.74 24.51 -0.26
N GLN A 536 25.75 23.44 0.54
CA GLN A 536 25.12 22.16 0.22
C GLN A 536 24.57 21.49 1.47
N LEU A 537 23.45 20.78 1.31
CA LEU A 537 22.75 20.08 2.40
C LEU A 537 22.74 18.57 2.14
N PRO A 538 23.04 17.74 3.15
CA PRO A 538 23.07 16.29 3.00
C PRO A 538 21.68 15.68 3.12
N VAL A 539 21.43 14.61 2.35
CA VAL A 539 20.30 13.69 2.50
C VAL A 539 20.86 12.28 2.54
N GLN A 540 20.45 11.47 3.52
CA GLN A 540 20.85 10.07 3.60
C GLN A 540 19.64 9.15 3.56
N VAL A 541 19.76 8.06 2.82
CA VAL A 541 18.78 6.98 2.74
C VAL A 541 19.44 5.69 3.18
N GLN A 542 18.81 4.98 4.10
CA GLN A 542 19.22 3.64 4.51
C GLN A 542 18.11 2.65 4.14
N LEU A 543 18.45 1.61 3.42
CA LEU A 543 17.55 0.51 3.05
C LEU A 543 18.00 -0.77 3.77
N THR A 544 17.07 -1.48 4.39
CA THR A 544 17.26 -2.87 4.80
C THR A 544 16.31 -3.77 4.03
N PHE A 545 16.76 -4.95 3.62
CA PHE A 545 15.93 -5.88 2.83
C PHE A 545 16.46 -7.31 2.89
N CYS A 546 15.66 -8.26 2.44
CA CYS A 546 16.02 -9.65 2.21
C CYS A 546 15.95 -9.95 0.71
N ARG A 547 17.01 -10.52 0.16
CA ARG A 547 17.06 -10.99 -1.23
C ARG A 547 16.35 -12.33 -1.38
N GLN A 548 16.05 -12.71 -2.62
CA GLN A 548 15.50 -14.03 -2.97
C GLN A 548 16.40 -15.18 -2.48
N ASP A 549 17.73 -15.01 -2.51
CA ASP A 549 18.70 -15.99 -1.98
C ASP A 549 18.78 -16.04 -0.43
N GLY A 550 17.94 -15.26 0.27
CA GLY A 550 17.89 -15.21 1.73
C GLY A 550 18.93 -14.31 2.39
N ARG A 551 19.86 -13.69 1.65
CA ARG A 551 20.80 -12.72 2.24
C ARG A 551 20.09 -11.44 2.64
N ARG A 552 20.43 -10.90 3.82
CA ARG A 552 19.97 -9.58 4.25
C ARG A 552 20.92 -8.52 3.73
N GLY A 553 20.38 -7.53 3.05
CA GLY A 553 21.10 -6.35 2.59
C GLY A 553 20.82 -5.14 3.47
N HIS A 554 21.86 -4.33 3.66
CA HIS A 554 21.77 -2.99 4.20
C HIS A 554 22.55 -2.03 3.29
N ARG A 555 21.84 -1.15 2.60
CA ARG A 555 22.41 -0.16 1.68
C ARG A 555 22.21 1.25 2.21
N ILE A 556 23.27 2.04 2.24
CA ILE A 556 23.28 3.41 2.71
C ILE A 556 23.73 4.30 1.56
N LEU A 557 22.90 5.28 1.22
CA LEU A 557 23.17 6.28 0.19
C LEU A 557 23.18 7.65 0.84
N THR A 558 24.26 8.40 0.71
CA THR A 558 24.33 9.80 1.16
C THR A 558 24.64 10.69 -0.03
N GLN A 559 23.86 11.74 -0.26
CA GLN A 559 24.16 12.76 -1.26
C GLN A 559 24.10 14.15 -0.67
N ARG A 560 24.89 15.08 -1.24
CA ARG A 560 24.80 16.51 -0.95
C ARG A 560 24.11 17.23 -2.10
N ARG A 561 23.22 18.16 -1.78
CA ARG A 561 22.51 18.98 -2.76
C ARG A 561 22.80 20.46 -2.55
N PRO A 562 23.14 21.22 -3.60
CA PRO A 562 23.36 22.65 -3.49
C PRO A 562 22.08 23.36 -3.05
N VAL A 563 22.24 24.47 -2.33
CA VAL A 563 21.12 25.27 -1.82
C VAL A 563 20.93 26.50 -2.69
N THR A 564 19.68 26.89 -2.94
CA THR A 564 19.38 28.16 -3.61
C THR A 564 18.12 28.80 -3.06
N ASN A 565 18.10 30.12 -2.99
CA ASN A 565 16.88 30.93 -2.84
C ASN A 565 16.52 31.67 -4.14
N ASP A 566 17.27 31.42 -5.23
CA ASP A 566 16.95 31.96 -6.55
C ASP A 566 15.90 31.09 -7.25
N CYS A 567 14.71 31.66 -7.44
CA CYS A 567 13.59 31.02 -8.11
C CYS A 567 13.89 30.65 -9.56
N LEU A 568 14.58 31.51 -10.32
CA LEU A 568 14.90 31.23 -11.72
C LEU A 568 15.89 30.07 -11.83
N ALA A 569 16.93 30.07 -11.00
CA ALA A 569 17.88 28.96 -10.93
C ALA A 569 17.20 27.63 -10.54
N ALA A 570 16.19 27.67 -9.68
CA ALA A 570 15.40 26.49 -9.33
C ALA A 570 14.51 26.02 -10.49
N LEU A 571 13.80 26.94 -11.16
CA LEU A 571 12.93 26.67 -12.33
C LEU A 571 13.71 25.98 -13.47
N GLU A 572 14.89 26.49 -13.81
CA GLU A 572 15.72 25.90 -14.88
C GLU A 572 16.28 24.52 -14.53
N ALA A 573 16.23 24.12 -13.26
CA ALA A 573 16.84 22.90 -12.76
C ALA A 573 15.83 21.88 -12.22
N LEU A 574 14.54 22.05 -12.55
CA LEU A 574 13.48 21.12 -12.19
C LEU A 574 13.58 19.80 -12.96
N ASN A 575 13.21 18.71 -12.29
CA ASN A 575 13.00 17.40 -12.87
C ASN A 575 11.50 17.11 -12.91
N MET A 576 10.88 17.44 -14.05
CA MET A 576 9.43 17.30 -14.19
C MET A 576 8.93 15.88 -14.02
N SER A 577 9.68 14.86 -14.43
CA SER A 577 9.28 13.45 -14.25
C SER A 577 9.11 13.08 -12.78
N VAL A 578 10.01 13.55 -11.90
CA VAL A 578 9.94 13.31 -10.46
C VAL A 578 8.76 14.06 -9.84
N LEU A 579 8.56 15.32 -10.22
CA LEU A 579 7.45 16.14 -9.70
C LEU A 579 6.08 15.60 -10.12
N GLN A 580 5.97 15.09 -11.35
CA GLN A 580 4.77 14.45 -11.88
C GLN A 580 4.40 13.18 -11.10
N ILE A 581 5.37 12.27 -10.94
CA ILE A 581 5.18 11.05 -10.14
C ILE A 581 4.77 11.41 -8.73
N HIS A 582 5.48 12.34 -8.09
CA HIS A 582 5.18 12.74 -6.73
C HIS A 582 3.77 13.33 -6.60
N SER A 583 3.39 14.27 -7.48
CA SER A 583 2.07 14.90 -7.45
C SER A 583 0.92 13.89 -7.63
N ALA A 584 1.06 12.93 -8.56
CA ALA A 584 0.10 11.86 -8.72
C ALA A 584 -0.02 11.00 -7.45
N GLN A 585 1.12 10.57 -6.89
CA GLN A 585 1.16 9.72 -5.71
C GLN A 585 0.60 10.41 -4.46
N ILE A 586 1.03 11.65 -4.20
CA ILE A 586 0.63 12.38 -2.99
C ILE A 586 -0.82 12.85 -3.06
N SER A 587 -1.29 13.32 -4.23
CA SER A 587 -2.69 13.73 -4.39
C SER A 587 -3.62 12.55 -4.15
N ALA A 588 -3.29 11.38 -4.70
CA ALA A 588 -4.07 10.18 -4.49
C ALA A 588 -4.01 9.68 -3.03
N HIS A 589 -2.83 9.72 -2.39
CA HIS A 589 -2.68 9.37 -0.98
C HIS A 589 -3.56 10.27 -0.09
N LEU A 590 -3.47 11.60 -0.25
CA LEU A 590 -4.26 12.56 0.50
C LEU A 590 -5.76 12.40 0.24
N ALA A 591 -6.18 12.18 -1.01
CA ALA A 591 -7.59 11.97 -1.36
C ALA A 591 -8.16 10.71 -0.69
N MET A 592 -7.40 9.61 -0.67
CA MET A 592 -7.78 8.37 -0.01
C MET A 592 -7.87 8.49 1.52
N GLU A 593 -7.11 9.39 2.13
CA GLU A 593 -7.26 9.73 3.56
C GLU A 593 -8.45 10.66 3.85
N GLY A 594 -9.17 11.11 2.81
CA GLY A 594 -10.23 12.10 2.91
C GLY A 594 -9.75 13.55 2.98
N ARG A 595 -8.45 13.80 2.80
CA ARG A 595 -7.80 15.14 2.78
C ARG A 595 -7.85 15.76 1.37
N VAL A 596 -9.05 15.82 0.80
CA VAL A 596 -9.27 16.16 -0.61
C VAL A 596 -8.89 17.59 -0.97
N GLU A 597 -9.10 18.52 -0.03
CA GLU A 597 -8.69 19.91 -0.23
C GLU A 597 -7.18 20.04 -0.36
N GLU A 598 -6.42 19.29 0.43
CA GLU A 598 -4.95 19.26 0.33
C GLU A 598 -4.51 18.58 -0.95
N ALA A 599 -5.11 17.44 -1.31
CA ALA A 599 -4.86 16.76 -2.59
C ALA A 599 -5.05 17.72 -3.78
N THR A 600 -6.16 18.47 -3.78
CA THR A 600 -6.48 19.43 -4.83
C THR A 600 -5.49 20.59 -4.84
N LYS A 601 -5.08 21.10 -3.67
CA LYS A 601 -4.06 22.17 -3.57
C LYS A 601 -2.73 21.72 -4.17
N VAL A 602 -2.26 20.51 -3.88
CA VAL A 602 -1.00 19.99 -4.43
C VAL A 602 -1.07 19.84 -5.95
N ALA A 603 -2.14 19.22 -6.44
CA ALA A 603 -2.44 19.09 -7.86
C ALA A 603 -2.41 20.45 -8.60
N LEU A 604 -3.15 21.44 -8.08
CA LEU A 604 -3.22 22.78 -8.67
C LEU A 604 -1.91 23.56 -8.57
N ALA A 605 -1.15 23.39 -7.48
CA ALA A 605 0.15 24.00 -7.31
C ALA A 605 1.11 23.53 -8.41
N LEU A 606 1.18 22.22 -8.69
CA LEU A 606 2.01 21.69 -9.78
C LEU A 606 1.54 22.20 -11.16
N LYS A 607 0.22 22.27 -11.39
CA LYS A 607 -0.33 22.86 -12.61
C LYS A 607 0.12 24.32 -12.78
N GLY A 608 0.08 25.11 -11.70
CA GLY A 608 0.58 26.48 -11.68
C GLY A 608 2.08 26.57 -11.95
N LEU A 609 2.88 25.66 -11.38
CA LEU A 609 4.33 25.62 -11.59
C LEU A 609 4.68 25.36 -13.06
N ILE A 610 3.94 24.47 -13.71
CA ILE A 610 4.17 24.15 -15.11
C ILE A 610 3.76 25.32 -16.01
N ALA A 611 2.62 25.97 -15.73
CA ALA A 611 2.24 27.20 -16.43
C ALA A 611 3.29 28.30 -16.27
N GLN A 612 3.99 28.35 -15.13
CA GLN A 612 5.12 29.26 -14.91
C GLN A 612 6.34 28.89 -15.77
N ILE A 613 6.69 27.61 -15.89
CA ILE A 613 7.78 27.13 -16.76
C ILE A 613 7.50 27.48 -18.23
N MET A 614 6.26 27.31 -18.69
CA MET A 614 5.87 27.57 -20.09
C MET A 614 5.95 29.05 -20.49
N LYS A 615 5.80 29.96 -19.52
CA LYS A 615 5.98 31.41 -19.77
C LYS A 615 7.44 31.83 -19.88
N HIS A 616 8.38 30.95 -19.53
CA HIS A 616 9.80 31.26 -19.59
C HIS A 616 10.31 31.08 -21.03
N GLU A 617 10.97 32.11 -21.59
CA GLU A 617 11.39 32.24 -23.01
C GLU A 617 12.11 31.00 -23.60
N LYS A 618 12.72 30.19 -22.74
CA LYS A 618 13.45 28.96 -23.10
C LYS A 618 12.56 27.78 -23.51
N TYR A 619 11.28 27.78 -23.12
CA TYR A 619 10.36 26.64 -23.29
C TYR A 619 9.19 26.93 -24.24
N GLU A 620 9.10 28.13 -24.83
CA GLU A 620 8.07 28.47 -25.83
C GLU A 620 8.08 27.53 -27.06
N ALA A 621 9.21 26.86 -27.33
CA ALA A 621 9.36 25.88 -28.41
C ALA A 621 9.06 24.41 -28.00
N SER A 622 8.70 24.15 -26.74
CA SER A 622 8.54 22.80 -26.17
C SER A 622 7.08 22.49 -25.78
N ASN A 623 6.13 22.91 -26.60
CA ASN A 623 4.69 22.73 -26.37
C ASN A 623 4.30 21.25 -26.23
N ASP A 624 5.00 20.34 -26.92
CA ASP A 624 4.75 18.90 -26.89
C ASP A 624 4.89 18.28 -25.48
N VAL A 625 5.84 18.76 -24.67
CA VAL A 625 6.08 18.26 -23.30
C VAL A 625 4.94 18.70 -22.36
N TYR A 626 4.36 19.86 -22.63
CA TYR A 626 3.22 20.40 -21.88
C TYR A 626 1.93 19.68 -22.24
N GLU A 627 1.66 19.49 -23.54
CA GLU A 627 0.51 18.71 -24.01
C GLU A 627 0.57 17.26 -23.51
N GLU A 628 1.73 16.62 -23.53
CA GLU A 628 1.94 15.27 -22.97
C GLU A 628 1.58 15.22 -21.47
N TRP A 629 2.00 16.23 -20.72
CA TRP A 629 1.69 16.33 -19.30
C TRP A 629 0.21 16.59 -19.02
N GLU A 630 -0.40 17.55 -19.74
CA GLU A 630 -1.79 17.91 -19.55
C GLU A 630 -2.70 16.73 -19.91
N ASN A 631 -2.39 15.99 -20.98
CA ASN A 631 -3.10 14.74 -21.31
C ASN A 631 -2.99 13.67 -20.21
N THR A 632 -1.85 13.62 -19.51
CA THR A 632 -1.63 12.64 -18.43
C THR A 632 -2.30 13.04 -17.12
N MET A 633 -2.28 14.33 -16.78
CA MET A 633 -2.72 14.82 -15.47
C MET A 633 -4.11 15.46 -15.45
N SER A 634 -4.65 15.94 -16.57
CA SER A 634 -5.99 16.57 -16.61
C SER A 634 -7.10 15.64 -16.10
N PRO A 635 -7.14 14.35 -16.49
CA PRO A 635 -8.15 13.42 -15.96
C PRO A 635 -8.10 13.35 -14.44
N ILE A 636 -6.89 13.22 -13.88
CA ILE A 636 -6.65 13.17 -12.43
C ILE A 636 -7.20 14.43 -11.72
N TYR A 637 -6.97 15.60 -12.31
CA TYR A 637 -7.41 16.86 -11.72
C TYR A 637 -8.91 17.07 -11.82
N GLU A 638 -9.51 16.71 -12.96
CA GLU A 638 -10.95 16.77 -13.18
C GLU A 638 -11.66 15.85 -12.19
N ASP A 639 -11.16 14.63 -12.01
CA ASP A 639 -11.75 13.65 -11.10
C ASP A 639 -11.60 14.05 -9.63
N LEU A 640 -10.43 14.60 -9.23
CA LEU A 640 -10.25 15.19 -7.89
C LEU A 640 -11.20 16.37 -7.65
N GLN A 641 -11.45 17.20 -8.66
CA GLN A 641 -12.42 18.29 -8.56
C GLN A 641 -13.86 17.78 -8.46
N VAL A 642 -14.24 16.79 -9.28
CA VAL A 642 -15.56 16.14 -9.20
C VAL A 642 -15.78 15.56 -7.82
N TYR A 643 -14.77 14.87 -7.26
CA TYR A 643 -14.81 14.31 -5.92
C TYR A 643 -14.87 15.40 -4.82
N GLY A 644 -14.04 16.44 -4.91
CA GLY A 644 -14.10 17.57 -3.98
C GLY A 644 -15.48 18.25 -3.98
N ASN A 645 -16.11 18.37 -5.15
CA ASN A 645 -17.45 18.93 -5.30
C ASN A 645 -18.55 18.00 -4.77
N SER A 646 -18.42 16.69 -4.93
CA SER A 646 -19.41 15.73 -4.40
C SER A 646 -19.45 15.75 -2.87
N ILE A 647 -18.29 15.83 -2.20
CA ILE A 647 -18.20 15.98 -0.74
C ILE A 647 -18.84 17.29 -0.27
N LYS A 648 -18.56 18.40 -0.95
CA LYS A 648 -19.16 19.70 -0.62
C LYS A 648 -20.68 19.64 -0.66
N ARG A 649 -21.25 19.04 -1.72
CA ARG A 649 -22.70 18.84 -1.86
C ARG A 649 -23.28 17.96 -0.74
N GLN A 650 -22.59 16.87 -0.36
CA GLN A 650 -23.03 16.01 0.73
C GLN A 650 -23.04 16.74 2.09
N ARG A 651 -22.04 17.59 2.34
CA ARG A 651 -22.00 18.45 3.54
C ARG A 651 -23.11 19.50 3.54
N GLU A 652 -23.39 20.12 2.39
CA GLU A 652 -24.45 21.12 2.22
C GLU A 652 -25.86 20.53 2.39
N GLN A 653 -26.05 19.25 2.08
CA GLN A 653 -27.30 18.52 2.27
C GLN A 653 -27.54 18.04 3.71
N GLY A 654 -26.76 18.51 4.68
CA GLY A 654 -26.92 18.19 6.10
C GLY A 654 -26.38 16.83 6.52
N ASN A 655 -25.64 16.14 5.64
CA ASN A 655 -25.07 14.82 5.91
C ASN A 655 -23.69 14.94 6.57
N THR A 656 -23.59 15.71 7.67
CA THR A 656 -22.33 16.03 8.36
C THR A 656 -21.70 14.83 9.07
N HIS A 657 -22.40 13.70 9.17
CA HIS A 657 -22.01 12.53 9.95
C HIS A 657 -21.41 11.38 9.12
N VAL A 658 -21.35 11.52 7.78
CA VAL A 658 -20.75 10.53 6.88
C VAL A 658 -19.28 10.91 6.64
N PRO A 659 -18.29 10.09 7.06
CA PRO A 659 -16.89 10.32 6.72
C PRO A 659 -16.73 10.48 5.21
N ALA A 660 -15.96 11.47 4.75
CA ALA A 660 -15.74 11.77 3.32
C ALA A 660 -15.33 10.54 2.48
N VAL A 661 -14.76 9.55 3.15
CA VAL A 661 -14.29 8.28 2.60
C VAL A 661 -15.43 7.30 2.26
N LYS A 662 -16.60 7.37 2.93
CA LYS A 662 -17.74 6.45 2.68
C LYS A 662 -18.41 6.64 1.31
N GLY A 663 -18.06 7.71 0.58
CA GLY A 663 -18.62 8.03 -0.74
C GLY A 663 -17.73 7.63 -1.94
N PHE A 664 -16.60 6.94 -1.72
CA PHE A 664 -15.77 6.44 -2.81
C PHE A 664 -16.51 5.36 -3.60
N THR A 665 -16.66 5.56 -4.91
CA THR A 665 -17.04 4.45 -5.82
C THR A 665 -15.82 3.58 -6.10
N ASP A 666 -16.06 2.37 -6.58
CA ASP A 666 -14.99 1.45 -6.95
C ASP A 666 -14.12 2.04 -8.07
N GLU A 667 -14.70 2.70 -9.06
CA GLU A 667 -13.95 3.33 -10.15
C GLU A 667 -13.01 4.43 -9.64
N MET A 668 -13.50 5.27 -8.71
CA MET A 668 -12.70 6.30 -8.07
C MET A 668 -11.57 5.68 -7.24
N ALA A 669 -11.87 4.63 -6.47
CA ALA A 669 -10.87 3.93 -5.67
C ALA A 669 -9.79 3.31 -6.57
N ASN A 670 -10.20 2.60 -7.63
CA ASN A 670 -9.31 1.97 -8.61
C ASN A 670 -8.32 2.98 -9.20
N MET A 671 -8.85 4.13 -9.65
CA MET A 671 -8.03 5.23 -10.16
C MET A 671 -7.02 5.72 -9.11
N MET A 672 -7.46 5.99 -7.88
CA MET A 672 -6.55 6.48 -6.83
C MET A 672 -5.44 5.47 -6.52
N PHE A 673 -5.74 4.17 -6.50
CA PHE A 673 -4.70 3.15 -6.33
C PHE A 673 -3.70 3.14 -7.50
N HIS A 674 -4.16 3.28 -8.74
CA HIS A 674 -3.26 3.42 -9.89
C HIS A 674 -2.35 4.65 -9.80
N LEU A 675 -2.88 5.78 -9.32
CA LEU A 675 -2.12 7.01 -9.13
C LEU A 675 -1.10 6.91 -8.00
N LYS A 676 -1.43 6.23 -6.90
CA LYS A 676 -0.46 5.91 -5.84
C LYS A 676 0.67 5.01 -6.33
N GLN A 677 0.38 4.14 -7.29
CA GLN A 677 1.38 3.28 -7.94
C GLN A 677 2.04 3.92 -9.18
N ALA A 678 1.79 5.21 -9.44
CA ALA A 678 2.36 5.91 -10.58
C ALA A 678 3.90 5.77 -10.61
N LYS A 679 4.42 5.40 -11.77
CA LYS A 679 5.85 5.15 -12.02
C LYS A 679 6.23 5.58 -13.43
N ASN A 680 7.53 5.75 -13.68
CA ASN A 680 8.08 6.15 -14.98
C ASN A 680 7.56 5.30 -16.18
N LYS A 681 7.26 4.01 -15.96
CA LYS A 681 6.73 3.11 -17.00
C LYS A 681 5.23 3.33 -17.29
N VAL A 682 4.45 3.77 -16.31
CA VAL A 682 3.02 4.13 -16.46
C VAL A 682 2.90 5.42 -17.27
N MET A 683 3.73 6.42 -16.96
CA MET A 683 3.86 7.65 -17.76
C MET A 683 4.28 7.37 -19.21
N LYS A 684 5.05 6.30 -19.46
CA LYS A 684 5.43 5.85 -20.81
C LYS A 684 4.36 5.00 -21.52
N LYS A 685 3.54 4.21 -20.80
CA LYS A 685 2.48 3.38 -21.38
C LYS A 685 1.26 4.21 -21.84
N LEU A 686 0.95 5.31 -21.14
CA LEU A 686 -0.03 6.29 -21.62
C LEU A 686 0.34 6.88 -23.00
N LYS A 687 1.63 6.86 -23.39
CA LYS A 687 2.10 7.25 -24.73
C LYS A 687 1.63 6.31 -25.85
N HIS A 688 1.32 5.04 -25.55
CA HIS A 688 0.99 4.02 -26.57
C HIS A 688 -0.52 3.76 -26.70
N GLN A 689 -1.35 4.31 -25.81
CA GLN A 689 -2.81 4.24 -25.92
C GLN A 689 -3.43 5.49 -26.56
N ALA A 690 -2.65 6.56 -26.73
CA ALA A 690 -3.04 7.80 -27.40
C ALA A 690 -2.53 7.91 -28.86
N GLN A 691 -1.91 6.84 -29.38
CA GLN A 691 -1.65 6.60 -30.81
C GLN A 691 -2.52 5.43 -31.26
#